data_AF-A0A0R3FDH0-F1
#
_entry.id   AF-A0A0R3FDH0-F1
#
_cell.length_a   1.000
_cell.length_b   1.000
_cell.length_c   1.000
_cell.angle_alpha   90.00
_cell.angle_beta   90.00
_cell.angle_gamma   90.00
#
_symmetry.space_group_name_H-M   'P 1'
#
loop_
_entity.id
_entity.type
_entity.pdbx_description
1 polymer ?
#
loop_
_entity_poly.entity_id
_entity_poly.type
_entity_poly.pdbx_seq_one_letter_code
_entity_poly.pdbx_strand_id
1 'polypeptide(L)'
;MSRDARRAALARKHERREEFLWQRDFRMQDANSLAILKDGEKADIEREKLSEKLESIAQRAATDAQRAVSEREKFWSGEEKRILSAARTVRTGGSAGIPPIWLCHWRAALPARLATRLGASASDAGPVLVLKPGGGISESDVISHVVRCEAPDLSSDAAFVAWADGVEALLPDIARRYAVLERVRDDAWLARLLEAAGVTTSETRTEQISGEYGVYERRLTVVDVPSLVAVEVDESGLVLRFAHRTGDSADKWSRGLSALRSGFSAAGVKSENLRVLDGTEGTIELRFEDAPDVFPRALAPEPPSAPVSTVSEAIGRYHAAEWVMGVDARGQWLTYPLADHPHAFVVGGTGGGKSVWVRTQVEMLRTGYRDPRSGQDAGGGWRLFVASGKPSDFAGLEGLPGIQMVATDTAQLVVMLQAVKSEMDRRIAAAAQAKREGKGATAFDFPPIAVILDEFGYLGMGIVSEYGTKGLKWFRLLVDSLLRVARETRIHVVLSTQTVRKEQSDPASIPGSWQANISLAVSLGNPDDSETLNNAFGPATRERAAQLGPRLVGHKGRGMTGDELGKKVIIFQSLYGWSPGTTSLDPHADPKVAPPTEQVRAAWEQWEPISASVPWLAPRLGIHAASPAWSDGELEEVAQTPVVPLTDRDGNLRPGMEKRDPMNPSWLGAQTASLATAALDFADEDASMSRVSTPEPQPESRDVTALSEPAPETPKSPRTPRKRATPAPTKKEETVTEPTARPAPRTDLDGW
;
A
#
# COMPACT_ATOMS: atom_id res chain seq x y z
N MET A 1 -107.71 -54.34 -121.49
CA MET A 1 -106.26 -54.31 -121.17
C MET A 1 -105.82 -55.71 -120.76
N SER A 2 -104.88 -56.30 -121.52
CA SER A 2 -104.40 -57.68 -121.32
C SER A 2 -103.46 -57.78 -120.11
N ARG A 3 -103.23 -59.00 -119.64
CA ARG A 3 -102.39 -59.35 -118.48
C ARG A 3 -100.95 -58.79 -118.56
N ASP A 4 -100.46 -58.48 -119.77
CA ASP A 4 -99.14 -57.91 -120.00
C ASP A 4 -99.05 -56.40 -119.66
N ALA A 5 -100.15 -55.65 -119.80
CA ALA A 5 -100.17 -54.22 -119.47
C ALA A 5 -100.03 -53.97 -117.94
N ARG A 6 -100.48 -54.92 -117.10
CA ARG A 6 -100.35 -54.83 -115.63
C ARG A 6 -98.93 -55.15 -115.13
N ARG A 7 -98.18 -56.01 -115.82
CA ARG A 7 -96.77 -56.30 -115.47
C ARG A 7 -95.85 -55.12 -115.82
N ALA A 8 -96.06 -54.48 -116.97
CA ALA A 8 -95.26 -53.32 -117.37
C ALA A 8 -95.46 -52.09 -116.46
N ALA A 9 -96.69 -51.88 -115.95
CA ALA A 9 -96.97 -50.77 -115.04
C ALA A 9 -96.38 -50.98 -113.63
N LEU A 10 -96.31 -52.23 -113.15
CA LEU A 10 -95.66 -52.56 -111.87
C LEU A 10 -94.13 -52.47 -111.93
N ALA A 11 -93.52 -52.87 -113.06
CA ALA A 11 -92.08 -52.73 -113.27
C ALA A 11 -91.62 -51.25 -113.23
N ARG A 12 -92.32 -50.36 -113.93
CA ARG A 12 -92.01 -48.91 -113.91
C ARG A 12 -92.21 -48.25 -112.55
N LYS A 13 -93.04 -48.82 -111.68
CA LYS A 13 -93.26 -48.32 -110.32
C LYS A 13 -92.17 -48.80 -109.36
N HIS A 14 -91.58 -49.97 -109.60
CA HIS A 14 -90.43 -50.48 -108.86
C HIS A 14 -89.15 -49.70 -109.21
N GLU A 15 -88.92 -49.47 -110.49
CA GLU A 15 -87.75 -48.75 -111.01
C GLU A 15 -87.68 -47.31 -110.49
N ARG A 16 -88.80 -46.57 -110.49
CA ARG A 16 -88.85 -45.22 -109.87
C ARG A 16 -88.60 -45.21 -108.36
N ARG A 17 -88.91 -46.30 -107.67
CA ARG A 17 -88.73 -46.39 -106.20
C ARG A 17 -87.27 -46.68 -105.87
N GLU A 18 -86.62 -47.52 -106.68
CA GLU A 18 -85.19 -47.81 -106.58
C GLU A 18 -84.35 -46.58 -106.96
N GLU A 19 -84.72 -45.85 -108.00
CA GLU A 19 -84.03 -44.62 -108.39
C GLU A 19 -84.14 -43.51 -107.32
N PHE A 20 -85.30 -43.39 -106.66
CA PHE A 20 -85.49 -42.45 -105.55
C PHE A 20 -84.67 -42.85 -104.29
N LEU A 21 -84.59 -44.14 -103.98
CA LEU A 21 -83.77 -44.63 -102.87
C LEU A 21 -82.28 -44.42 -103.15
N TRP A 22 -81.84 -44.68 -104.39
CA TRP A 22 -80.47 -44.46 -104.82
C TRP A 22 -80.06 -42.98 -104.77
N GLN A 23 -80.91 -42.06 -105.25
CA GLN A 23 -80.65 -40.62 -105.14
C GLN A 23 -80.59 -40.13 -103.69
N ARG A 24 -81.41 -40.71 -102.80
CA ARG A 24 -81.40 -40.37 -101.37
C ARG A 24 -80.11 -40.85 -100.70
N ASP A 25 -79.69 -42.08 -100.99
CA ASP A 25 -78.49 -42.67 -100.39
C ASP A 25 -77.21 -41.96 -100.89
N PHE A 26 -77.16 -41.53 -102.16
CA PHE A 26 -76.05 -40.74 -102.69
C PHE A 26 -75.96 -39.35 -102.03
N ARG A 27 -77.09 -38.66 -101.82
CA ARG A 27 -77.10 -37.38 -101.08
C ARG A 27 -76.73 -37.53 -99.61
N MET A 28 -77.08 -38.66 -98.99
CA MET A 28 -76.73 -38.92 -97.60
C MET A 28 -75.22 -39.22 -97.45
N GLN A 29 -74.64 -39.94 -98.42
CA GLN A 29 -73.19 -40.14 -98.50
C GLN A 29 -72.44 -38.81 -98.70
N ASP A 30 -72.90 -37.96 -99.61
CA ASP A 30 -72.24 -36.68 -99.92
C ASP A 30 -72.34 -35.67 -98.76
N ALA A 31 -73.48 -35.68 -98.04
CA ALA A 31 -73.64 -34.90 -96.81
C ALA A 31 -72.72 -35.42 -95.68
N ASN A 32 -72.54 -36.73 -95.55
CA ASN A 32 -71.64 -37.32 -94.57
C ASN A 32 -70.16 -37.07 -94.91
N SER A 33 -69.75 -37.11 -96.18
CA SER A 33 -68.37 -36.78 -96.57
C SER A 33 -68.05 -35.31 -96.33
N LEU A 34 -69.00 -34.40 -96.57
CA LEU A 34 -68.85 -32.97 -96.25
C LEU A 34 -68.78 -32.72 -94.74
N ALA A 35 -69.52 -33.47 -93.92
CA ALA A 35 -69.44 -33.36 -92.47
C ALA A 35 -68.07 -33.82 -91.95
N ILE A 36 -67.54 -34.93 -92.46
CA ILE A 36 -66.21 -35.45 -92.08
C ILE A 36 -65.10 -34.48 -92.46
N LEU A 37 -65.17 -33.85 -93.64
CA LEU A 37 -64.19 -32.84 -94.07
C LEU A 37 -64.23 -31.59 -93.18
N LYS A 38 -65.43 -31.09 -92.85
CA LYS A 38 -65.58 -29.93 -91.94
C LYS A 38 -65.11 -30.23 -90.53
N ASP A 39 -65.36 -31.43 -90.02
CA ASP A 39 -64.86 -31.84 -88.70
C ASP A 39 -63.33 -32.00 -88.71
N GLY A 40 -62.74 -32.47 -89.82
CA GLY A 40 -61.29 -32.50 -90.04
C GLY A 40 -60.66 -31.11 -90.02
N GLU A 41 -61.18 -30.17 -90.83
CA GLU A 41 -60.69 -28.79 -90.84
C GLU A 41 -60.83 -28.10 -89.48
N LYS A 42 -61.94 -28.36 -88.76
CA LYS A 42 -62.16 -27.80 -87.43
C LYS A 42 -61.16 -28.39 -86.40
N ALA A 43 -60.86 -29.67 -86.50
CA ALA A 43 -59.86 -30.32 -85.64
C ALA A 43 -58.45 -29.79 -85.90
N ASP A 44 -58.09 -29.54 -87.15
CA ASP A 44 -56.77 -28.98 -87.51
C ASP A 44 -56.63 -27.52 -87.03
N ILE A 45 -57.67 -26.70 -87.18
CA ILE A 45 -57.71 -25.34 -86.63
C ILE A 45 -57.60 -25.34 -85.10
N GLU A 46 -58.22 -26.30 -84.41
CA GLU A 46 -58.09 -26.43 -82.95
C GLU A 46 -56.70 -26.89 -82.53
N ARG A 47 -56.04 -27.77 -83.30
CA ARG A 47 -54.65 -28.18 -83.04
C ARG A 47 -53.67 -27.04 -83.22
N GLU A 48 -53.81 -26.25 -84.28
CA GLU A 48 -52.96 -25.08 -84.54
C GLU A 48 -53.14 -24.00 -83.46
N LYS A 49 -54.38 -23.73 -83.04
CA LYS A 49 -54.66 -22.86 -81.89
C LYS A 49 -54.11 -23.42 -80.57
N LEU A 50 -54.04 -24.74 -80.42
CA LEU A 50 -53.46 -25.37 -79.23
C LEU A 50 -51.93 -25.25 -79.25
N SER A 51 -51.27 -25.45 -80.40
CA SER A 51 -49.82 -25.26 -80.52
C SER A 51 -49.41 -23.82 -80.29
N GLU A 52 -50.12 -22.84 -80.88
CA GLU A 52 -49.86 -21.41 -80.62
C GLU A 52 -50.05 -21.04 -79.14
N LYS A 53 -51.09 -21.60 -78.49
CA LYS A 53 -51.30 -21.40 -77.05
C LYS A 53 -50.17 -22.03 -76.23
N LEU A 54 -49.73 -23.24 -76.55
CA LEU A 54 -48.64 -23.91 -75.85
C LEU A 54 -47.31 -23.15 -76.01
N GLU A 55 -47.01 -22.63 -77.20
CA GLU A 55 -45.85 -21.78 -77.44
C GLU A 55 -45.93 -20.47 -76.65
N SER A 56 -47.10 -19.82 -76.62
CA SER A 56 -47.31 -18.61 -75.83
C SER A 56 -47.17 -18.85 -74.31
N ILE A 57 -47.59 -20.02 -73.82
CA ILE A 57 -47.45 -20.44 -72.42
C ILE A 57 -45.98 -20.74 -72.12
N ALA A 58 -45.26 -21.44 -73.00
CA ALA A 58 -43.84 -21.73 -72.85
C ALA A 58 -42.99 -20.44 -72.87
N GLN A 59 -43.31 -19.49 -73.73
CA GLN A 59 -42.60 -18.21 -73.81
C GLN A 59 -42.87 -17.33 -72.58
N ARG A 60 -44.11 -17.33 -72.05
CA ARG A 60 -44.42 -16.68 -70.77
C ARG A 60 -43.69 -17.36 -69.60
N ALA A 61 -43.70 -18.69 -69.53
CA ALA A 61 -42.98 -19.44 -68.50
C ALA A 61 -41.47 -19.19 -68.55
N ALA A 62 -40.86 -19.09 -69.73
CA ALA A 62 -39.45 -18.74 -69.89
C ALA A 62 -39.15 -17.30 -69.43
N THR A 63 -40.05 -16.35 -69.74
CA THR A 63 -39.92 -14.95 -69.32
C THR A 63 -40.09 -14.80 -67.81
N ASP A 64 -41.06 -15.51 -67.23
CA ASP A 64 -41.31 -15.51 -65.78
C ASP A 64 -40.18 -16.22 -65.03
N ALA A 65 -39.62 -17.31 -65.58
CA ALA A 65 -38.43 -17.95 -65.04
C ALA A 65 -37.21 -17.00 -65.08
N GLN A 66 -36.98 -16.28 -66.18
CA GLN A 66 -35.90 -15.27 -66.25
C GLN A 66 -36.13 -14.12 -65.27
N ARG A 67 -37.37 -13.65 -65.10
CA ARG A 67 -37.70 -12.62 -64.10
C ARG A 67 -37.46 -13.13 -62.68
N ALA A 68 -37.89 -14.34 -62.36
CA ALA A 68 -37.68 -14.95 -61.05
C ALA A 68 -36.19 -15.14 -60.73
N VAL A 69 -35.37 -15.54 -61.71
CA VAL A 69 -33.90 -15.61 -61.56
C VAL A 69 -33.31 -14.22 -61.34
N SER A 70 -33.70 -13.21 -62.12
CA SER A 70 -33.20 -11.85 -61.97
C SER A 70 -33.61 -11.19 -60.65
N GLU A 71 -34.84 -11.42 -60.18
CA GLU A 71 -35.29 -10.95 -58.86
C GLU A 71 -34.54 -11.64 -57.72
N ARG A 72 -34.30 -12.95 -57.85
CA ARG A 72 -33.47 -13.71 -56.91
C ARG A 72 -32.04 -13.17 -56.87
N GLU A 73 -31.39 -12.99 -58.01
CA GLU A 73 -30.03 -12.43 -58.09
C GLU A 73 -29.95 -11.00 -57.53
N LYS A 74 -30.95 -10.15 -57.78
CA LYS A 74 -31.02 -8.80 -57.17
C LYS A 74 -31.16 -8.85 -55.65
N PHE A 75 -31.98 -9.76 -55.15
CA PHE A 75 -32.14 -9.94 -53.71
C PHE A 75 -30.84 -10.42 -53.06
N TRP A 76 -30.21 -11.47 -53.61
CA TRP A 76 -28.98 -12.02 -53.05
C TRP A 76 -27.78 -11.09 -53.21
N SER A 77 -27.62 -10.38 -54.33
CA SER A 77 -26.58 -9.36 -54.49
C SER A 77 -26.77 -8.17 -53.55
N GLY A 78 -28.02 -7.79 -53.26
CA GLY A 78 -28.35 -6.76 -52.27
C GLY A 78 -28.01 -7.21 -50.83
N GLU A 79 -28.35 -8.45 -50.49
CA GLU A 79 -28.07 -9.02 -49.17
C GLU A 79 -26.57 -9.28 -48.97
N GLU A 80 -25.88 -9.79 -49.98
CA GLU A 80 -24.42 -9.94 -49.98
C GLU A 80 -23.74 -8.57 -49.80
N LYS A 81 -24.15 -7.55 -50.55
CA LYS A 81 -23.65 -6.18 -50.37
C LYS A 81 -23.88 -5.69 -48.94
N ARG A 82 -25.06 -5.92 -48.36
CA ARG A 82 -25.40 -5.51 -46.99
C ARG A 82 -24.46 -6.16 -45.97
N ILE A 83 -24.23 -7.47 -46.08
CA ILE A 83 -23.38 -8.23 -45.16
C ILE A 83 -21.90 -7.85 -45.35
N LEU A 84 -21.42 -7.80 -46.59
CA LEU A 84 -19.99 -7.62 -46.90
C LEU A 84 -19.52 -6.17 -46.76
N SER A 85 -20.40 -5.17 -46.90
CA SER A 85 -20.10 -3.75 -46.66
C SER A 85 -20.23 -3.33 -45.19
N ALA A 86 -20.81 -4.19 -44.34
CA ALA A 86 -21.02 -3.87 -42.93
C ALA A 86 -19.67 -3.61 -42.23
N ALA A 87 -19.63 -2.53 -41.44
CA ALA A 87 -18.43 -2.18 -40.67
C ALA A 87 -18.08 -3.33 -39.71
N ARG A 88 -16.81 -3.71 -39.68
CA ARG A 88 -16.31 -4.80 -38.84
C ARG A 88 -15.27 -4.28 -37.88
N THR A 89 -15.40 -4.64 -36.60
CA THR A 89 -14.35 -4.46 -35.61
C THR A 89 -13.67 -5.80 -35.36
N VAL A 90 -12.35 -5.85 -35.51
CA VAL A 90 -11.52 -7.02 -35.22
C VAL A 90 -10.60 -6.67 -34.06
N ARG A 91 -10.58 -7.51 -33.03
CA ARG A 91 -9.65 -7.37 -31.91
C ARG A 91 -8.43 -8.24 -32.17
N THR A 92 -7.24 -7.67 -32.06
CA THR A 92 -5.95 -8.37 -32.13
C THR A 92 -5.28 -8.32 -30.75
N GLY A 93 -4.37 -9.26 -30.48
CA GLY A 93 -3.75 -9.39 -29.16
C GLY A 93 -4.62 -10.19 -28.17
N GLY A 94 -4.65 -9.75 -26.91
CA GLY A 94 -5.32 -10.50 -25.83
C GLY A 94 -4.64 -11.86 -25.57
N SER A 95 -5.42 -12.94 -25.49
CA SER A 95 -4.90 -14.29 -25.25
C SER A 95 -4.47 -15.02 -26.54
N ALA A 96 -4.70 -14.44 -27.72
CA ALA A 96 -4.36 -15.06 -29.00
C ALA A 96 -2.84 -15.31 -29.12
N GLY A 97 -2.46 -16.58 -29.34
CA GLY A 97 -1.05 -16.97 -29.47
C GLY A 97 -0.25 -16.99 -28.17
N ILE A 98 -0.89 -16.69 -27.02
CA ILE A 98 -0.25 -16.74 -25.70
C ILE A 98 -0.57 -18.08 -25.03
N PRO A 99 0.45 -18.87 -24.62
CA PRO A 99 0.23 -20.14 -23.93
C PRO A 99 -0.48 -19.95 -22.58
N PRO A 100 -0.95 -21.04 -21.94
CA PRO A 100 -1.47 -20.98 -20.57
C PRO A 100 -0.45 -20.34 -19.63
N ILE A 101 -0.94 -19.48 -18.72
CA ILE A 101 -0.09 -18.73 -17.78
C ILE A 101 -0.16 -19.41 -16.43
N TRP A 102 0.99 -19.62 -15.78
CA TRP A 102 1.02 -20.12 -14.42
C TRP A 102 0.88 -18.94 -13.45
N LEU A 103 -0.15 -18.98 -12.61
CA LEU A 103 -0.28 -18.09 -11.45
C LEU A 103 0.75 -18.53 -10.41
N CYS A 104 1.73 -17.68 -10.15
CA CYS A 104 2.71 -17.90 -9.09
C CYS A 104 2.26 -17.24 -7.78
N HIS A 105 2.61 -17.83 -6.64
CA HIS A 105 2.40 -17.26 -5.31
C HIS A 105 3.66 -17.41 -4.46
N TRP A 106 4.04 -16.35 -3.74
CA TRP A 106 5.20 -16.33 -2.85
C TRP A 106 5.19 -17.41 -1.73
N ARG A 107 4.03 -17.93 -1.33
CA ARG A 107 3.90 -19.00 -0.31
C ARG A 107 3.96 -20.40 -0.90
N ALA A 108 4.01 -20.52 -2.22
CA ALA A 108 4.01 -21.78 -2.95
C ALA A 108 5.39 -22.12 -3.53
N ALA A 109 6.46 -21.54 -2.97
CA ALA A 109 7.83 -21.76 -3.43
C ALA A 109 8.13 -23.26 -3.60
N LEU A 110 8.64 -23.62 -4.78
CA LEU A 110 8.97 -25.00 -5.11
C LEU A 110 10.27 -25.41 -4.41
N PRO A 111 10.31 -26.52 -3.66
CA PRO A 111 11.55 -27.07 -3.16
C PRO A 111 12.54 -27.33 -4.31
N ALA A 112 13.82 -27.00 -4.12
CA ALA A 112 14.82 -27.04 -5.20
C ALA A 112 14.89 -28.39 -5.95
N ARG A 113 14.69 -29.51 -5.23
CA ARG A 113 14.63 -30.86 -5.83
C ARG A 113 13.43 -31.03 -6.76
N LEU A 114 12.27 -30.51 -6.36
CA LEU A 114 11.04 -30.57 -7.15
C LEU A 114 11.09 -29.62 -8.34
N ALA A 115 11.62 -28.40 -8.15
CA ALA A 115 11.84 -27.43 -9.22
C ALA A 115 12.72 -28.03 -10.34
N THR A 116 13.85 -28.64 -9.97
CA THR A 116 14.76 -29.31 -10.92
C THR A 116 14.06 -30.42 -11.70
N ARG A 117 13.21 -31.20 -11.02
CA ARG A 117 12.50 -32.34 -11.61
C ARG A 117 11.35 -31.91 -12.53
N LEU A 118 10.68 -30.80 -12.22
CA LEU A 118 9.61 -30.22 -13.04
C LEU A 118 10.12 -29.30 -14.15
N GLY A 119 11.44 -29.09 -14.25
CA GLY A 119 12.02 -28.12 -15.20
C GLY A 119 11.58 -26.68 -14.93
N ALA A 120 11.13 -26.39 -13.71
CA ALA A 120 10.72 -25.06 -13.29
C ALA A 120 11.92 -24.32 -12.69
N SER A 121 11.98 -23.00 -12.90
CA SER A 121 12.98 -22.19 -12.20
C SER A 121 12.70 -22.21 -10.70
N ALA A 122 13.74 -22.44 -9.89
CA ALA A 122 13.65 -22.26 -8.45
C ALA A 122 13.60 -20.75 -8.15
N SER A 123 12.39 -20.19 -8.15
CA SER A 123 12.11 -18.81 -7.73
C SER A 123 11.50 -18.78 -6.34
N ASP A 124 11.56 -17.60 -5.70
CA ASP A 124 10.95 -17.35 -4.38
C ASP A 124 9.41 -17.48 -4.40
N ALA A 125 8.79 -17.43 -5.58
CA ALA A 125 7.40 -17.77 -5.81
C ALA A 125 7.27 -19.08 -6.59
N GLY A 126 6.22 -19.86 -6.32
CA GLY A 126 5.94 -21.08 -7.09
C GLY A 126 4.50 -21.14 -7.61
N PRO A 127 4.23 -21.99 -8.59
CA PRO A 127 2.94 -22.05 -9.28
C PRO A 127 1.83 -22.56 -8.35
N VAL A 128 0.60 -22.14 -8.61
CA VAL A 128 -0.61 -22.55 -7.87
C VAL A 128 -1.73 -22.96 -8.81
N LEU A 129 -1.96 -22.17 -9.86
CA LEU A 129 -3.07 -22.35 -10.80
C LEU A 129 -2.59 -22.11 -12.24
N VAL A 130 -3.22 -22.77 -13.21
CA VAL A 130 -3.01 -22.53 -14.64
C VAL A 130 -4.17 -21.70 -15.20
N LEU A 131 -3.87 -20.54 -15.77
CA LEU A 131 -4.85 -19.67 -16.41
C LEU A 131 -4.87 -19.91 -17.92
N LYS A 132 -5.93 -20.57 -18.40
CA LYS A 132 -6.10 -20.92 -19.81
C LYS A 132 -6.73 -19.77 -20.62
N PRO A 133 -6.44 -19.64 -21.93
CA PRO A 133 -7.18 -18.75 -22.82
C PRO A 133 -8.69 -19.01 -22.75
N GLY A 134 -9.50 -17.96 -22.74
CA GLY A 134 -10.97 -18.04 -22.66
C GLY A 134 -11.55 -17.83 -21.25
N GLY A 135 -10.71 -17.83 -20.22
CA GLY A 135 -11.14 -17.65 -18.83
C GLY A 135 -11.73 -18.92 -18.21
N GLY A 136 -12.24 -18.76 -16.99
CA GLY A 136 -12.66 -19.85 -16.13
C GLY A 136 -11.50 -20.51 -15.38
N ILE A 137 -11.79 -21.01 -14.18
CA ILE A 137 -10.88 -21.82 -13.38
C ILE A 137 -11.66 -23.04 -12.89
N SER A 138 -11.09 -24.22 -13.07
CA SER A 138 -11.63 -25.49 -12.64
C SER A 138 -10.63 -26.23 -11.75
N GLU A 139 -11.07 -27.31 -11.11
CA GLU A 139 -10.17 -28.17 -10.33
C GLU A 139 -9.02 -28.75 -11.17
N SER A 140 -9.25 -28.96 -12.47
CA SER A 140 -8.22 -29.44 -13.40
C SER A 140 -7.11 -28.42 -13.69
N ASP A 141 -7.31 -27.16 -13.28
CA ASP A 141 -6.35 -26.07 -13.45
C ASP A 141 -5.46 -25.87 -12.21
N VAL A 142 -5.73 -26.56 -11.10
CA VAL A 142 -4.88 -26.54 -9.91
C VAL A 142 -3.56 -27.23 -10.23
N ILE A 143 -2.43 -26.57 -9.98
CA ILE A 143 -1.13 -27.08 -10.40
C ILE A 143 -0.79 -28.44 -9.75
N SER A 144 -1.24 -28.68 -8.51
CA SER A 144 -1.05 -29.98 -7.85
C SER A 144 -1.75 -31.10 -8.64
N HIS A 145 -2.94 -30.82 -9.17
CA HIS A 145 -3.68 -31.74 -10.03
C HIS A 145 -2.98 -31.92 -11.39
N VAL A 146 -2.56 -30.82 -12.03
CA VAL A 146 -1.83 -30.86 -13.32
C VAL A 146 -0.57 -31.71 -13.21
N VAL A 147 0.25 -31.49 -12.17
CA VAL A 147 1.48 -32.26 -11.95
C VAL A 147 1.19 -33.73 -11.65
N ARG A 148 0.13 -34.07 -10.90
CA ARG A 148 -0.28 -35.46 -10.68
C ARG A 148 -0.67 -36.17 -11.98
N CYS A 149 -1.25 -35.45 -12.94
CA CYS A 149 -1.62 -35.98 -14.25
C CYS A 149 -0.41 -36.14 -15.19
N GLU A 150 0.50 -35.16 -15.22
CA GLU A 150 1.66 -35.18 -16.12
C GLU A 150 2.83 -36.03 -15.59
N ALA A 151 3.02 -36.10 -14.28
CA ALA A 151 4.07 -36.86 -13.60
C ALA A 151 3.49 -37.70 -12.44
N PRO A 152 2.76 -38.79 -12.75
CA PRO A 152 2.06 -39.59 -11.74
C PRO A 152 2.99 -40.20 -10.67
N ASP A 153 4.25 -40.44 -11.02
CA ASP A 153 5.30 -40.96 -10.14
C ASP A 153 5.62 -40.04 -8.95
N LEU A 154 5.37 -38.74 -9.09
CA LEU A 154 5.53 -37.75 -8.01
C LEU A 154 4.43 -37.85 -6.94
N SER A 155 3.31 -38.50 -7.22
CA SER A 155 2.17 -38.57 -6.29
C SER A 155 2.50 -39.28 -4.96
N SER A 156 3.59 -40.05 -4.93
CA SER A 156 4.10 -40.74 -3.73
C SER A 156 5.32 -40.06 -3.09
N ASP A 157 5.83 -38.98 -3.70
CA ASP A 157 6.98 -38.23 -3.19
C ASP A 157 6.55 -37.31 -2.03
N ALA A 158 7.15 -37.49 -0.85
CA ALA A 158 6.78 -36.74 0.34
C ALA A 158 6.99 -35.21 0.19
N ALA A 159 8.00 -34.77 -0.56
CA ALA A 159 8.22 -33.35 -0.80
C ALA A 159 7.17 -32.77 -1.75
N PHE A 160 6.73 -33.54 -2.74
CA PHE A 160 5.62 -33.15 -3.60
C PHE A 160 4.30 -33.07 -2.83
N VAL A 161 3.97 -34.08 -2.01
CA VAL A 161 2.73 -34.11 -1.21
C VAL A 161 2.69 -32.91 -0.26
N ALA A 162 3.76 -32.64 0.48
CA ALA A 162 3.81 -31.50 1.40
C ALA A 162 3.67 -30.14 0.69
N TRP A 163 4.29 -29.99 -0.49
CA TRP A 163 4.13 -28.78 -1.31
C TRP A 163 2.71 -28.66 -1.88
N ALA A 164 2.14 -29.75 -2.39
CA ALA A 164 0.78 -29.79 -2.92
C ALA A 164 -0.27 -29.43 -1.85
N ASP A 165 -0.13 -29.95 -0.64
CA ASP A 165 -0.99 -29.59 0.51
C ASP A 165 -0.88 -28.09 0.82
N GLY A 166 0.34 -27.54 0.76
CA GLY A 166 0.59 -26.11 0.93
C GLY A 166 -0.08 -25.25 -0.15
N VAL A 167 -0.01 -25.67 -1.41
CA VAL A 167 -0.69 -25.03 -2.56
C VAL A 167 -2.21 -25.07 -2.39
N GLU A 168 -2.76 -26.25 -2.09
CA GLU A 168 -4.21 -26.45 -1.92
C GLU A 168 -4.76 -25.62 -0.75
N ALA A 169 -3.98 -25.44 0.32
CA ALA A 169 -4.33 -24.57 1.44
C ALA A 169 -4.40 -23.07 1.09
N LEU A 170 -3.76 -22.63 -0.01
CA LEU A 170 -3.81 -21.23 -0.47
C LEU A 170 -5.07 -20.94 -1.31
N LEU A 171 -5.65 -21.94 -1.96
CA LEU A 171 -6.75 -21.77 -2.91
C LEU A 171 -7.97 -21.03 -2.32
N PRO A 172 -8.44 -21.30 -1.09
CA PRO A 172 -9.56 -20.56 -0.52
C PRO A 172 -9.30 -19.05 -0.37
N ASP A 173 -8.06 -18.66 -0.02
CA ASP A 173 -7.72 -17.24 0.10
C ASP A 173 -7.63 -16.57 -1.28
N ILE A 174 -7.01 -17.24 -2.25
CA ILE A 174 -6.91 -16.77 -3.64
C ILE A 174 -8.32 -16.62 -4.24
N ALA A 175 -9.18 -17.62 -4.11
CA ALA A 175 -10.55 -17.56 -4.63
C ALA A 175 -11.35 -16.42 -4.00
N ARG A 176 -11.20 -16.21 -2.69
CA ARG A 176 -11.88 -15.13 -1.96
C ARG A 176 -11.39 -13.74 -2.37
N ARG A 177 -10.09 -13.56 -2.60
CA ARG A 177 -9.48 -12.23 -2.83
C ARG A 177 -9.37 -11.87 -4.31
N TYR A 178 -9.26 -12.88 -5.17
CA TYR A 178 -8.89 -12.74 -6.57
C TYR A 178 -9.85 -13.46 -7.50
N ALA A 179 -11.16 -13.35 -7.26
CA ALA A 179 -12.20 -13.86 -8.16
C ALA A 179 -12.05 -13.36 -9.61
N VAL A 180 -11.41 -12.20 -9.79
CA VAL A 180 -11.07 -11.65 -11.11
C VAL A 180 -10.20 -12.59 -11.97
N LEU A 181 -9.44 -13.51 -11.36
CA LEU A 181 -8.58 -14.45 -12.08
C LEU A 181 -9.35 -15.36 -13.05
N GLU A 182 -10.63 -15.61 -12.80
CA GLU A 182 -11.51 -16.32 -13.73
C GLU A 182 -11.76 -15.53 -15.03
N ARG A 183 -11.58 -14.21 -15.00
CA ARG A 183 -11.92 -13.29 -16.10
C ARG A 183 -10.73 -12.68 -16.81
N VAL A 184 -9.55 -12.63 -16.18
CA VAL A 184 -8.36 -11.98 -16.78
C VAL A 184 -7.88 -12.65 -18.07
N ARG A 185 -8.35 -13.86 -18.38
CA ARG A 185 -8.11 -14.56 -19.66
C ARG A 185 -9.35 -14.66 -20.56
N ASP A 186 -10.49 -14.10 -20.15
CA ASP A 186 -11.64 -13.88 -21.01
C ASP A 186 -11.36 -12.61 -21.83
N ASP A 187 -10.99 -12.80 -23.11
CA ASP A 187 -10.63 -11.72 -24.03
C ASP A 187 -11.79 -10.73 -24.24
N ALA A 188 -13.05 -11.17 -24.16
CA ALA A 188 -14.19 -10.27 -24.32
C ALA A 188 -14.35 -9.35 -23.10
N TRP A 189 -14.15 -9.88 -21.89
CA TRP A 189 -14.16 -9.08 -20.67
C TRP A 189 -12.95 -8.15 -20.60
N LEU A 190 -11.75 -8.68 -20.79
CA LEU A 190 -10.50 -7.93 -20.67
C LEU A 190 -10.40 -6.82 -21.73
N ALA A 191 -10.77 -7.10 -22.98
CA ALA A 191 -10.75 -6.07 -24.03
C ALA A 191 -11.68 -4.89 -23.71
N ARG A 192 -12.89 -5.16 -23.21
CA ARG A 192 -13.82 -4.08 -22.80
C ARG A 192 -13.24 -3.23 -21.67
N LEU A 193 -12.59 -3.85 -20.68
CA LEU A 193 -11.95 -3.13 -19.59
C LEU A 193 -10.81 -2.24 -20.09
N LEU A 194 -9.94 -2.79 -20.93
CA LEU A 194 -8.76 -2.08 -21.46
C LEU A 194 -9.16 -0.98 -22.46
N GLU A 195 -10.21 -1.19 -23.25
CA GLU A 195 -10.81 -0.17 -24.13
C GLU A 195 -11.39 0.98 -23.29
N ALA A 196 -12.13 0.68 -22.22
CA ALA A 196 -12.69 1.68 -21.30
C ALA A 196 -11.61 2.49 -20.56
N ALA A 197 -10.46 1.86 -20.29
CA ALA A 197 -9.29 2.52 -19.73
C ALA A 197 -8.46 3.32 -20.77
N GLY A 198 -8.79 3.21 -22.06
CA GLY A 198 -8.07 3.91 -23.12
C GLY A 198 -6.63 3.40 -23.33
N VAL A 199 -6.33 2.16 -22.93
CA VAL A 199 -4.98 1.56 -23.09
C VAL A 199 -4.85 0.70 -24.36
N THR A 200 -5.95 0.46 -25.07
CA THR A 200 -5.95 -0.16 -26.40
C THR A 200 -5.60 0.86 -27.48
N THR A 201 -4.95 0.42 -28.55
CA THR A 201 -4.74 1.23 -29.76
C THR A 201 -5.70 0.77 -30.86
N SER A 202 -6.33 1.71 -31.57
CA SER A 202 -7.25 1.39 -32.67
C SER A 202 -6.81 2.02 -33.98
N GLU A 203 -6.90 1.24 -35.06
CA GLU A 203 -6.63 1.67 -36.43
C GLU A 203 -7.87 1.38 -37.29
N THR A 204 -8.32 2.36 -38.07
CA THR A 204 -9.42 2.16 -39.02
C THR A 204 -8.87 2.20 -40.43
N ARG A 205 -9.15 1.17 -41.23
CA ARG A 205 -8.80 1.11 -42.66
C ARG A 205 -9.96 0.58 -43.51
N THR A 206 -9.93 0.85 -44.80
CA THR A 206 -10.89 0.27 -45.76
C THR A 206 -10.34 -1.05 -46.26
N GLU A 207 -11.15 -2.10 -46.21
CA GLU A 207 -10.83 -3.45 -46.69
C GLU A 207 -11.70 -3.78 -47.89
N GLN A 208 -11.10 -4.29 -48.97
CA GLN A 208 -11.81 -4.81 -50.14
C GLN A 208 -12.05 -6.31 -49.98
N ILE A 209 -13.29 -6.75 -50.13
CA ILE A 209 -13.70 -8.16 -50.04
C ILE A 209 -14.36 -8.58 -51.33
N SER A 210 -13.92 -9.70 -51.87
CA SER A 210 -14.57 -10.37 -53.00
C SER A 210 -15.71 -11.25 -52.49
N GLY A 211 -16.93 -10.94 -52.92
CA GLY A 211 -18.09 -11.81 -52.83
C GLY A 211 -18.34 -12.57 -54.13
N GLU A 212 -19.47 -13.28 -54.18
CA GLU A 212 -19.95 -14.00 -55.36
C GLU A 212 -20.46 -13.05 -56.46
N TYR A 213 -21.09 -11.93 -56.08
CA TYR A 213 -21.68 -10.95 -57.02
C TYR A 213 -20.81 -9.70 -57.25
N GLY A 214 -19.67 -9.54 -56.56
CA GLY A 214 -18.75 -8.43 -56.80
C GLY A 214 -17.72 -8.19 -55.71
N VAL A 215 -16.95 -7.10 -55.85
CA VAL A 215 -16.01 -6.62 -54.82
C VAL A 215 -16.64 -5.48 -54.04
N TYR A 216 -16.63 -5.60 -52.71
CA TYR A 216 -17.23 -4.65 -51.79
C TYR A 216 -16.17 -4.03 -50.89
N GLU A 217 -16.39 -2.77 -50.52
CA GLU A 217 -15.55 -2.08 -49.54
C GLU A 217 -16.25 -2.05 -48.19
N ARG A 218 -15.52 -2.36 -47.12
CA ARG A 218 -15.99 -2.18 -45.75
C ARG A 218 -14.97 -1.46 -44.89
N ARG A 219 -15.47 -0.76 -43.89
CA ARG A 219 -14.65 -0.13 -42.84
C ARG A 219 -14.25 -1.21 -41.83
N LEU A 220 -12.95 -1.50 -41.75
CA LEU A 220 -12.36 -2.41 -40.78
C LEU A 220 -11.68 -1.59 -39.68
N THR A 221 -12.16 -1.71 -38.44
CA THR A 221 -11.50 -1.17 -37.27
C THR A 221 -10.74 -2.29 -36.56
N VAL A 222 -9.42 -2.22 -36.53
CA VAL A 222 -8.57 -3.13 -35.77
C VAL A 222 -8.29 -2.51 -34.41
N VAL A 223 -8.64 -3.22 -33.32
CA VAL A 223 -8.35 -2.80 -31.95
C VAL A 223 -7.30 -3.74 -31.38
N ASP A 224 -6.12 -3.21 -31.09
CA ASP A 224 -5.03 -3.97 -30.49
C ASP A 224 -5.12 -3.93 -28.96
N VAL A 225 -5.39 -5.12 -28.40
CA VAL A 225 -5.63 -5.36 -26.98
C VAL A 225 -4.34 -5.86 -26.33
N PRO A 226 -3.87 -5.23 -25.24
CA PRO A 226 -2.71 -5.71 -24.50
C PRO A 226 -2.81 -7.19 -24.13
N SER A 227 -1.74 -7.95 -24.39
CA SER A 227 -1.65 -9.37 -24.05
C SER A 227 -1.12 -9.57 -22.63
N LEU A 228 -1.89 -10.24 -21.77
CA LEU A 228 -1.42 -10.68 -20.46
C LEU A 228 -0.40 -11.82 -20.64
N VAL A 229 0.77 -11.72 -20.02
CA VAL A 229 1.87 -12.70 -20.15
C VAL A 229 2.27 -13.36 -18.83
N ALA A 230 2.03 -12.71 -17.69
CA ALA A 230 2.28 -13.30 -16.38
C ALA A 230 1.29 -12.79 -15.34
N VAL A 231 1.00 -13.65 -14.36
CA VAL A 231 0.17 -13.33 -13.20
C VAL A 231 0.86 -13.87 -11.96
N GLU A 232 1.00 -13.04 -10.94
CA GLU A 232 1.70 -13.38 -9.70
C GLU A 232 0.97 -12.80 -8.49
N VAL A 233 0.97 -13.52 -7.39
CA VAL A 233 0.65 -13.01 -6.06
C VAL A 233 1.96 -12.89 -5.30
N ASP A 234 2.50 -11.67 -5.23
CA ASP A 234 3.67 -11.35 -4.43
C ASP A 234 3.25 -11.04 -2.98
N GLU A 235 4.22 -10.70 -2.13
CA GLU A 235 3.93 -10.34 -0.73
C GLU A 235 3.00 -9.13 -0.62
N SER A 236 3.03 -8.21 -1.59
CA SER A 236 2.23 -6.98 -1.61
C SER A 236 0.81 -7.19 -2.15
N GLY A 237 0.57 -8.22 -2.95
CA GLY A 237 -0.74 -8.55 -3.50
C GLY A 237 -0.67 -9.11 -4.91
N LEU A 238 -1.77 -8.94 -5.67
CA LEU A 238 -1.84 -9.38 -7.06
C LEU A 238 -1.01 -8.48 -7.98
N VAL A 239 -0.35 -9.10 -8.95
CA VAL A 239 0.43 -8.46 -10.01
C VAL A 239 0.03 -9.07 -11.36
N LEU A 240 -0.39 -8.23 -12.30
CA LEU A 240 -0.66 -8.62 -13.69
C LEU A 240 0.39 -8.00 -14.59
N ARG A 241 1.07 -8.80 -15.42
CA ARG A 241 2.09 -8.31 -16.37
C ARG A 241 1.61 -8.45 -17.80
N PHE A 242 1.67 -7.34 -18.54
CA PHE A 242 1.31 -7.27 -19.94
C PHE A 242 2.55 -7.20 -20.83
N ALA A 243 2.47 -7.84 -21.99
CA ALA A 243 3.53 -7.88 -22.99
C ALA A 243 3.94 -6.47 -23.42
N HIS A 244 5.22 -6.30 -23.74
CA HIS A 244 5.72 -5.07 -24.32
C HIS A 244 5.02 -4.74 -25.64
N ARG A 245 4.62 -3.47 -25.80
CA ARG A 245 4.13 -2.92 -27.06
C ARG A 245 4.76 -1.55 -27.31
N THR A 246 5.01 -1.23 -28.57
CA THR A 246 5.61 0.05 -28.95
C THR A 246 4.72 1.21 -28.50
N GLY A 247 5.29 2.13 -27.71
CA GLY A 247 4.57 3.29 -27.20
C GLY A 247 3.68 3.03 -25.99
N ASP A 248 3.75 1.85 -25.37
CA ASP A 248 3.23 1.63 -24.01
C ASP A 248 4.27 2.04 -22.97
N SER A 249 3.78 2.71 -21.92
CA SER A 249 4.54 3.09 -20.74
C SER A 249 3.60 3.18 -19.54
N ALA A 250 4.15 3.07 -18.33
CA ALA A 250 3.41 3.27 -17.09
C ALA A 250 2.68 4.61 -17.07
N ASP A 251 3.30 5.68 -17.56
CA ASP A 251 2.71 7.02 -17.64
C ASP A 251 1.47 7.07 -18.53
N LYS A 252 1.50 6.38 -19.68
CA LYS A 252 0.36 6.32 -20.61
C LYS A 252 -0.80 5.56 -19.98
N TRP A 253 -0.54 4.40 -19.40
CA TRP A 253 -1.54 3.56 -18.75
C TRP A 253 -2.10 4.20 -17.47
N SER A 254 -1.31 4.98 -16.75
CA SER A 254 -1.73 5.70 -15.55
C SER A 254 -2.84 6.73 -15.83
N ARG A 255 -2.98 7.21 -17.07
CA ARG A 255 -4.11 8.09 -17.47
C ARG A 255 -5.46 7.37 -17.41
N GLY A 256 -5.46 6.04 -17.60
CA GLY A 256 -6.62 5.16 -17.52
C GLY A 256 -6.84 4.53 -16.14
N LEU A 257 -6.04 4.91 -15.13
CA LEU A 257 -6.00 4.22 -13.85
C LEU A 257 -7.34 4.21 -13.11
N SER A 258 -8.13 5.29 -13.21
CA SER A 258 -9.46 5.35 -12.58
C SER A 258 -10.43 4.30 -13.15
N ALA A 259 -10.43 4.11 -14.47
CA ALA A 259 -11.24 3.11 -15.14
C ALA A 259 -10.74 1.68 -14.83
N LEU A 260 -9.43 1.47 -14.81
CA LEU A 260 -8.83 0.20 -14.38
C LEU A 260 -9.25 -0.15 -12.95
N ARG A 261 -9.10 0.80 -12.01
CA ARG A 261 -9.52 0.60 -10.61
C ARG A 261 -10.99 0.22 -10.52
N SER A 262 -11.86 0.98 -11.15
CA SER A 262 -13.31 0.73 -11.14
C SER A 262 -13.65 -0.66 -11.72
N GLY A 263 -13.10 -1.00 -12.89
CA GLY A 263 -13.40 -2.26 -13.56
C GLY A 263 -12.86 -3.49 -12.83
N PHE A 264 -11.66 -3.41 -12.26
CA PHE A 264 -11.12 -4.47 -11.42
C PHE A 264 -11.89 -4.59 -10.09
N SER A 265 -12.29 -3.47 -9.47
CA SER A 265 -13.11 -3.49 -8.25
C SER A 265 -14.47 -4.16 -8.51
N ALA A 266 -15.10 -3.88 -9.65
CA ALA A 266 -16.35 -4.52 -10.06
C ALA A 266 -16.19 -6.02 -10.33
N ALA A 267 -14.96 -6.49 -10.59
CA ALA A 267 -14.62 -7.91 -10.75
C ALA A 267 -14.13 -8.57 -9.44
N GLY A 268 -14.25 -7.89 -8.30
CA GLY A 268 -14.08 -8.50 -6.98
C GLY A 268 -12.66 -8.44 -6.40
N VAL A 269 -11.73 -7.67 -6.98
CA VAL A 269 -10.40 -7.43 -6.37
C VAL A 269 -10.33 -6.02 -5.77
N LYS A 270 -9.67 -5.87 -4.62
CA LYS A 270 -9.44 -4.55 -4.03
C LYS A 270 -8.39 -3.79 -4.86
N SER A 271 -8.83 -2.77 -5.59
CA SER A 271 -8.00 -2.01 -6.54
C SER A 271 -7.69 -0.58 -6.08
N GLU A 272 -8.05 -0.21 -4.84
CA GLU A 272 -7.86 1.15 -4.30
C GLU A 272 -6.40 1.62 -4.41
N ASN A 273 -5.46 0.71 -4.18
CA ASN A 273 -4.02 0.95 -4.23
C ASN A 273 -3.37 0.53 -5.55
N LEU A 274 -4.15 0.24 -6.60
CA LEU A 274 -3.63 -0.19 -7.89
C LEU A 274 -2.62 0.83 -8.44
N ARG A 275 -1.45 0.34 -8.84
CA ARG A 275 -0.38 1.08 -9.50
C ARG A 275 -0.06 0.47 -10.86
N VAL A 276 0.45 1.32 -11.75
CA VAL A 276 1.05 0.91 -13.01
C VAL A 276 2.54 1.18 -12.94
N LEU A 277 3.36 0.18 -13.26
CA LEU A 277 4.82 0.28 -13.28
C LEU A 277 5.37 -0.26 -14.60
N ASP A 278 6.52 0.26 -15.01
CA ASP A 278 7.30 -0.32 -16.10
C ASP A 278 8.09 -1.50 -15.52
N GLY A 279 7.83 -2.70 -16.04
CA GLY A 279 8.47 -3.94 -15.64
C GLY A 279 9.75 -4.22 -16.44
N THR A 280 10.35 -5.38 -16.17
CA THR A 280 11.50 -5.87 -16.93
C THR A 280 11.11 -6.11 -18.40
N GLU A 281 12.08 -5.95 -19.30
CA GLU A 281 11.90 -6.15 -20.75
C GLU A 281 10.80 -5.27 -21.38
N GLY A 282 10.46 -4.14 -20.75
CA GLY A 282 9.47 -3.20 -21.26
C GLY A 282 8.02 -3.68 -21.11
N THR A 283 7.78 -4.66 -20.23
CA THR A 283 6.43 -5.08 -19.82
C THR A 283 5.73 -3.99 -19.00
N ILE A 284 4.41 -4.03 -18.93
CA ILE A 284 3.62 -3.16 -18.05
C ILE A 284 3.06 -3.99 -16.90
N GLU A 285 3.33 -3.57 -15.67
CA GLU A 285 2.86 -4.24 -14.46
C GLU A 285 1.70 -3.47 -13.82
N LEU A 286 0.58 -4.16 -13.60
CA LEU A 286 -0.51 -3.70 -12.75
C LEU A 286 -0.34 -4.33 -11.37
N ARG A 287 0.06 -3.53 -10.38
CA ARG A 287 0.27 -3.99 -8.99
C ARG A 287 -0.86 -3.51 -8.10
N PHE A 288 -1.59 -4.45 -7.49
CA PHE A 288 -2.80 -4.14 -6.73
C PHE A 288 -2.51 -3.63 -5.31
N GLU A 289 -1.37 -3.99 -4.72
CA GLU A 289 -1.02 -3.65 -3.32
C GLU A 289 -2.18 -3.94 -2.33
N ASP A 290 -2.84 -5.10 -2.51
CA ASP A 290 -4.10 -5.44 -1.85
C ASP A 290 -3.95 -6.43 -0.67
N ALA A 291 -2.73 -6.91 -0.41
CA ALA A 291 -2.50 -7.84 0.69
C ALA A 291 -2.80 -7.23 2.06
N PRO A 292 -3.57 -7.93 2.91
CA PRO A 292 -3.98 -7.41 4.21
C PRO A 292 -2.73 -7.11 5.03
N ASP A 293 -2.74 -6.00 5.75
CA ASP A 293 -1.67 -5.67 6.67
C ASP A 293 -1.78 -6.55 7.92
N VAL A 294 -0.88 -7.52 8.06
CA VAL A 294 -0.82 -8.38 9.23
C VAL A 294 0.40 -7.95 10.05
N PHE A 295 0.14 -7.39 11.22
CA PHE A 295 1.18 -6.96 12.15
C PHE A 295 1.06 -7.77 13.44
N PRO A 296 2.19 -8.13 14.08
CA PRO A 296 2.14 -8.66 15.43
C PRO A 296 1.55 -7.62 16.39
N ARG A 297 0.96 -8.08 17.50
CA ARG A 297 0.42 -7.17 18.52
C ARG A 297 1.52 -6.33 19.19
N ALA A 298 2.66 -6.96 19.45
CA ALA A 298 3.87 -6.36 19.98
C ALA A 298 5.04 -7.29 19.67
N LEU A 299 6.24 -6.74 19.63
CA LEU A 299 7.50 -7.47 19.45
C LEU A 299 8.56 -6.81 20.32
N ALA A 300 9.52 -7.59 20.81
CA ALA A 300 10.68 -7.10 21.54
C ALA A 300 11.95 -7.41 20.72
N PRO A 301 13.02 -6.60 20.83
CA PRO A 301 14.32 -6.97 20.28
C PRO A 301 14.85 -8.20 21.05
N GLU A 302 15.74 -8.97 20.43
CA GLU A 302 16.47 -10.04 21.11
C GLU A 302 17.72 -9.45 21.81
N PRO A 303 17.99 -9.82 23.07
CA PRO A 303 19.19 -9.34 23.76
C PRO A 303 20.46 -9.86 23.08
N PRO A 304 21.60 -9.17 23.26
CA PRO A 304 22.87 -9.68 22.76
C PRO A 304 23.25 -10.96 23.50
N SER A 305 24.09 -11.77 22.88
CA SER A 305 24.63 -12.99 23.49
C SER A 305 25.42 -12.68 24.77
N ALA A 306 26.09 -11.52 24.81
CA ALA A 306 26.67 -10.94 26.01
C ALA A 306 26.81 -9.40 25.87
N PRO A 307 26.76 -8.64 26.98
CA PRO A 307 27.10 -7.22 26.97
C PRO A 307 28.54 -6.99 26.49
N VAL A 308 28.76 -5.84 25.85
CA VAL A 308 30.10 -5.40 25.48
C VAL A 308 30.95 -5.16 26.73
N SER A 309 32.14 -5.77 26.75
CA SER A 309 33.03 -5.79 27.92
C SER A 309 34.20 -4.81 27.84
N THR A 310 34.54 -4.35 26.63
CA THR A 310 35.66 -3.43 26.40
C THR A 310 35.34 -2.32 25.42
N VAL A 311 36.09 -1.22 25.51
CA VAL A 311 35.99 -0.08 24.59
C VAL A 311 36.34 -0.49 23.15
N SER A 312 37.32 -1.39 22.97
CA SER A 312 37.70 -1.89 21.65
C SER A 312 36.60 -2.72 21.00
N GLU A 313 35.88 -3.51 21.79
CA GLU A 313 34.74 -4.27 21.33
C GLU A 313 33.58 -3.36 20.93
N ALA A 314 33.30 -2.30 21.71
CA ALA A 314 32.30 -1.28 21.35
C ALA A 314 32.62 -0.60 20.01
N ILE A 315 33.91 -0.29 19.77
CA ILE A 315 34.39 0.26 18.49
C ILE A 315 34.18 -0.75 17.35
N GLY A 316 34.45 -2.04 17.59
CA GLY A 316 34.31 -3.10 16.58
C GLY A 316 32.86 -3.38 16.20
N ARG A 317 31.93 -3.38 17.18
CA ARG A 317 30.49 -3.63 16.95
C ARG A 317 29.74 -2.44 16.35
N TYR A 318 30.36 -1.25 16.29
CA TYR A 318 29.74 -0.03 15.77
C TYR A 318 29.23 -0.19 14.33
N HIS A 319 30.01 -0.83 13.45
CA HIS A 319 29.65 -0.96 12.03
C HIS A 319 28.46 -1.89 11.78
N ALA A 320 28.14 -2.75 12.74
CA ALA A 320 26.95 -3.60 12.71
C ALA A 320 25.72 -2.94 13.37
N ALA A 321 25.86 -1.75 13.96
CA ALA A 321 24.76 -1.07 14.65
C ALA A 321 23.76 -0.46 13.65
N GLU A 322 22.47 -0.66 13.92
CA GLU A 322 21.34 -0.28 13.08
C GLU A 322 20.19 0.29 13.92
N TRP A 323 19.40 1.19 13.33
CA TRP A 323 18.11 1.57 13.86
C TRP A 323 17.14 0.44 13.54
N VAL A 324 16.95 -0.46 14.49
CA VAL A 324 15.95 -1.54 14.38
C VAL A 324 14.58 -0.93 14.66
N MET A 325 13.76 -0.82 13.62
CA MET A 325 12.44 -0.21 13.72
C MET A 325 11.42 -1.20 14.27
N GLY A 326 11.46 -2.44 13.76
CA GLY A 326 10.53 -3.51 14.04
C GLY A 326 10.22 -4.30 12.77
N VAL A 327 8.96 -4.73 12.59
CA VAL A 327 8.56 -5.52 11.41
C VAL A 327 7.49 -4.83 10.59
N ASP A 328 7.56 -4.97 9.26
CA ASP A 328 6.52 -4.46 8.36
C ASP A 328 5.25 -5.33 8.37
N ALA A 329 4.31 -5.00 7.47
CA ALA A 329 3.04 -5.69 7.30
C ALA A 329 3.17 -7.16 6.82
N ARG A 330 4.39 -7.60 6.52
CA ARG A 330 4.76 -8.93 6.03
C ARG A 330 5.60 -9.69 7.04
N GLY A 331 5.93 -9.07 8.18
CA GLY A 331 6.81 -9.64 9.19
C GLY A 331 8.29 -9.50 8.85
N GLN A 332 8.64 -8.74 7.80
CA GLN A 332 10.03 -8.49 7.44
C GLN A 332 10.63 -7.43 8.37
N TRP A 333 11.84 -7.69 8.84
CA TRP A 333 12.55 -6.77 9.73
C TRP A 333 12.99 -5.51 8.98
N LEU A 334 12.60 -4.38 9.54
CA LEU A 334 12.92 -3.06 9.04
C LEU A 334 14.05 -2.48 9.89
N THR A 335 15.24 -2.40 9.32
CA THR A 335 16.43 -1.87 9.99
C THR A 335 17.22 -0.93 9.08
N TYR A 336 17.89 0.06 9.67
CA TYR A 336 18.66 1.08 8.96
C TYR A 336 20.07 1.22 9.55
N PRO A 337 21.15 0.93 8.80
CA PRO A 337 22.52 1.06 9.31
C PRO A 337 22.82 2.46 9.85
N LEU A 338 23.36 2.58 11.06
CA LEU A 338 23.70 3.89 11.65
C LEU A 338 24.79 4.62 10.87
N ALA A 339 25.63 3.86 10.15
CA ALA A 339 26.63 4.43 9.27
C ALA A 339 26.00 5.24 8.13
N ASP A 340 24.85 4.81 7.61
CA ASP A 340 24.15 5.46 6.49
C ASP A 340 23.05 6.42 6.96
N HIS A 341 22.45 6.10 8.11
CA HIS A 341 21.44 6.90 8.79
C HIS A 341 21.95 7.37 10.16
N PRO A 342 22.85 8.37 10.22
CA PRO A 342 23.51 8.75 11.47
C PRO A 342 22.58 9.42 12.50
N HIS A 343 21.49 10.02 12.05
CA HIS A 343 20.56 10.75 12.91
C HIS A 343 19.13 10.31 12.62
N ALA A 344 18.30 10.29 13.65
CA ALA A 344 16.90 9.90 13.56
C ALA A 344 15.99 11.02 14.07
N PHE A 345 14.90 11.27 13.34
CA PHE A 345 13.83 12.14 13.78
C PHE A 345 12.56 11.34 13.99
N VAL A 346 11.99 11.43 15.20
CA VAL A 346 10.81 10.68 15.62
C VAL A 346 9.71 11.65 15.98
N VAL A 347 8.56 11.51 15.33
CA VAL A 347 7.34 12.24 15.63
C VAL A 347 6.22 11.29 16.00
N GLY A 348 5.32 11.70 16.90
CA GLY A 348 4.16 10.88 17.21
C GLY A 348 3.33 11.41 18.35
N GLY A 349 2.01 11.34 18.20
CA GLY A 349 1.06 11.73 19.24
C GLY A 349 1.20 10.90 20.52
N THR A 350 0.63 11.41 21.61
CA THR A 350 0.61 10.69 22.90
C THR A 350 -0.03 9.32 22.73
N GLY A 351 0.64 8.28 23.25
CA GLY A 351 0.19 6.88 23.13
C GLY A 351 0.57 6.16 21.84
N GLY A 352 1.21 6.84 20.87
CA GLY A 352 1.69 6.23 19.63
C GLY A 352 2.89 5.28 19.80
N GLY A 353 3.59 5.37 20.94
CA GLY A 353 4.76 4.51 21.25
C GLY A 353 6.11 5.21 21.15
N LYS A 354 6.16 6.53 20.89
CA LYS A 354 7.39 7.33 20.77
C LYS A 354 8.39 7.09 21.90
N SER A 355 7.98 7.30 23.15
CA SER A 355 8.87 7.15 24.31
C SER A 355 9.31 5.71 24.54
N VAL A 356 8.48 4.72 24.19
CA VAL A 356 8.83 3.29 24.26
C VAL A 356 9.91 2.97 23.22
N TRP A 357 9.76 3.47 21.99
CA TRP A 357 10.76 3.30 20.94
C TRP A 357 12.10 3.95 21.34
N VAL A 358 12.08 5.21 21.80
CA VAL A 358 13.32 5.90 22.23
C VAL A 358 14.03 5.15 23.35
N ARG A 359 13.29 4.69 24.38
CA ARG A 359 13.85 3.89 25.48
C ARG A 359 14.41 2.56 24.99
N THR A 360 13.73 1.90 24.05
CA THR A 360 14.20 0.66 23.43
C THR A 360 15.52 0.89 22.71
N GLN A 361 15.64 1.96 21.91
CA GLN A 361 16.91 2.30 21.26
C GLN A 361 18.02 2.60 22.25
N VAL A 362 17.72 3.35 23.33
CA VAL A 362 18.69 3.63 24.38
C VAL A 362 19.23 2.33 24.98
N GLU A 363 18.35 1.41 25.34
CA GLU A 363 18.76 0.15 25.98
C GLU A 363 19.55 -0.74 25.02
N MET A 364 19.13 -0.85 23.76
CA MET A 364 19.84 -1.58 22.71
C MET A 364 21.24 -1.01 22.42
N LEU A 365 21.39 0.32 22.40
CA LEU A 365 22.71 0.94 22.19
C LEU A 365 23.60 0.78 23.44
N ARG A 366 23.01 0.81 24.64
CA ARG A 366 23.70 0.64 25.92
C ARG A 366 24.27 -0.78 26.08
N THR A 367 23.42 -1.79 25.91
CA THR A 367 23.74 -3.21 26.14
C THR A 367 24.32 -3.93 24.92
N GLY A 368 23.85 -3.56 23.72
CA GLY A 368 23.95 -4.36 22.50
C GLY A 368 22.61 -5.02 22.18
N TYR A 369 22.49 -5.68 21.05
CA TYR A 369 21.33 -6.47 20.68
C TYR A 369 21.72 -7.51 19.63
N ARG A 370 20.90 -8.53 19.44
CA ARG A 370 21.09 -9.46 18.33
C ARG A 370 20.40 -8.92 17.09
N ASP A 371 21.16 -8.68 16.01
CA ASP A 371 20.59 -8.21 14.75
C ASP A 371 19.64 -9.28 14.18
N PRO A 372 18.36 -8.96 13.97
CA PRO A 372 17.39 -9.92 13.47
C PRO A 372 17.68 -10.43 12.06
N ARG A 373 18.52 -9.75 11.27
CA ARG A 373 18.85 -10.16 9.89
C ARG A 373 20.06 -11.08 9.85
N SER A 374 21.15 -10.72 10.54
CA SER A 374 22.39 -11.52 10.55
C SER A 374 22.47 -12.56 11.66
N GLY A 375 21.66 -12.40 12.72
CA GLY A 375 21.74 -13.22 13.94
C GLY A 375 23.02 -12.98 14.76
N GLN A 376 23.80 -11.95 14.44
CA GLN A 376 25.02 -11.57 15.14
C GLN A 376 24.75 -10.47 16.17
N ASP A 377 25.61 -10.37 17.19
CA ASP A 377 25.56 -9.27 18.15
C ASP A 377 25.98 -7.95 17.46
N ALA A 378 25.19 -6.90 17.67
CA ALA A 378 25.38 -5.56 17.14
C ALA A 378 25.28 -4.51 18.26
N GLY A 379 25.91 -3.35 18.06
CA GLY A 379 25.89 -2.25 19.02
C GLY A 379 26.52 -2.58 20.38
N GLY A 380 26.08 -1.87 21.43
CA GLY A 380 26.55 -2.04 22.82
C GLY A 380 27.76 -1.19 23.19
N GLY A 381 27.85 -0.82 24.47
CA GLY A 381 28.95 0.01 25.00
C GLY A 381 28.92 1.47 24.56
N TRP A 382 27.75 1.96 24.12
CA TRP A 382 27.57 3.35 23.72
C TRP A 382 27.56 4.29 24.94
N ARG A 383 27.99 5.53 24.70
CA ARG A 383 27.89 6.62 25.67
C ARG A 383 26.64 7.43 25.38
N LEU A 384 25.70 7.46 26.31
CA LEU A 384 24.40 8.07 26.11
C LEU A 384 24.27 9.38 26.91
N PHE A 385 23.80 10.41 26.22
CA PHE A 385 23.43 11.71 26.77
C PHE A 385 21.93 11.90 26.54
N VAL A 386 21.16 12.03 27.61
CA VAL A 386 19.69 12.04 27.52
C VAL A 386 19.17 13.34 28.11
N ALA A 387 18.36 14.06 27.34
CA ALA A 387 17.55 15.16 27.84
C ALA A 387 16.10 14.93 27.44
N SER A 388 15.18 15.22 28.35
CA SER A 388 13.75 15.06 28.11
C SER A 388 12.99 16.26 28.62
N GLY A 389 12.04 16.76 27.82
CA GLY A 389 11.05 17.72 28.30
C GLY A 389 10.10 17.14 29.35
N LYS A 390 10.17 15.84 29.61
CA LYS A 390 9.46 15.11 30.66
C LYS A 390 10.46 14.32 31.49
N PRO A 391 11.07 14.91 32.53
CA PRO A 391 12.16 14.28 33.28
C PRO A 391 11.83 12.88 33.82
N SER A 392 10.58 12.63 34.20
CA SER A 392 10.13 11.32 34.72
C SER A 392 10.24 10.17 33.72
N ASP A 393 10.28 10.43 32.41
CA ASP A 393 10.31 9.38 31.39
C ASP A 393 11.65 8.62 31.33
N PHE A 394 12.73 9.22 31.85
CA PHE A 394 14.08 8.65 31.77
C PHE A 394 14.80 8.58 33.13
N ALA A 395 14.12 8.91 34.23
CA ALA A 395 14.70 8.86 35.58
C ALA A 395 15.27 7.46 35.93
N GLY A 396 14.64 6.38 35.45
CA GLY A 396 15.12 5.00 35.65
C GLY A 396 16.47 4.67 34.99
N LEU A 397 16.99 5.56 34.11
CA LEU A 397 18.30 5.40 33.49
C LEU A 397 19.43 6.03 34.31
N GLU A 398 19.10 6.83 35.31
CA GLU A 398 20.09 7.56 36.10
C GLU A 398 21.00 6.58 36.87
N GLY A 399 22.30 6.84 36.82
CA GLY A 399 23.30 6.00 37.51
C GLY A 399 23.62 4.67 36.82
N LEU A 400 23.02 4.36 35.66
CA LEU A 400 23.32 3.13 34.93
C LEU A 400 24.63 3.21 34.12
N PRO A 401 25.36 2.09 33.96
CA PRO A 401 26.51 2.00 33.06
C PRO A 401 26.14 2.37 31.61
N GLY A 402 26.97 3.19 30.97
CA GLY A 402 26.74 3.71 29.61
C GLY A 402 25.97 5.04 29.55
N ILE A 403 25.26 5.42 30.62
CA ILE A 403 24.58 6.71 30.71
C ILE A 403 25.55 7.76 31.28
N GLN A 404 26.01 8.68 30.41
CA GLN A 404 26.99 9.70 30.82
C GLN A 404 26.34 10.87 31.54
N MET A 405 25.17 11.31 31.09
CA MET A 405 24.44 12.43 31.68
C MET A 405 22.96 12.32 31.34
N VAL A 406 22.10 12.59 32.32
CA VAL A 406 20.66 12.83 32.15
C VAL A 406 20.42 14.27 32.56
N ALA A 407 20.06 15.14 31.62
CA ALA A 407 19.78 16.54 31.90
C ALA A 407 18.33 16.70 32.36
N THR A 408 18.14 17.15 33.60
CA THR A 408 16.80 17.33 34.21
C THR A 408 16.29 18.76 34.16
N ASP A 409 17.15 19.73 33.84
CA ASP A 409 16.82 21.15 33.69
C ASP A 409 17.54 21.78 32.47
N THR A 410 17.20 23.03 32.17
CA THR A 410 17.70 23.75 30.99
C THR A 410 19.21 24.05 31.09
N ALA A 411 19.72 24.44 32.25
CA ALA A 411 21.15 24.73 32.44
C ALA A 411 22.01 23.47 32.26
N GLN A 412 21.55 22.34 32.80
CA GLN A 412 22.15 21.03 32.57
C GLN A 412 22.13 20.65 31.08
N LEU A 413 21.02 20.89 30.37
CA LEU A 413 20.92 20.68 28.92
C LEU A 413 21.98 21.48 28.15
N VAL A 414 22.17 22.76 28.51
CA VAL A 414 23.18 23.64 27.91
C VAL A 414 24.59 23.07 28.11
N VAL A 415 24.94 22.69 29.35
CA VAL A 415 26.25 22.07 29.66
C VAL A 415 26.43 20.74 28.93
N MET A 416 25.39 19.90 28.91
CA MET A 416 25.39 18.60 28.24
C MET A 416 25.73 18.75 26.75
N LEU A 417 25.01 19.62 26.05
CA LEU A 417 25.21 19.86 24.63
C LEU A 417 26.59 20.46 24.34
N GLN A 418 27.06 21.40 25.15
CA GLN A 418 28.39 21.98 25.00
C GLN A 418 29.50 20.94 25.25
N ALA A 419 29.31 20.02 26.20
CA ALA A 419 30.25 18.93 26.45
C ALA A 419 30.34 17.97 25.26
N VAL A 420 29.20 17.59 24.67
CA VAL A 420 29.17 16.75 23.44
C VAL A 420 29.83 17.47 22.27
N LYS A 421 29.54 18.76 22.08
CA LYS A 421 30.17 19.58 21.03
C LYS A 421 31.69 19.64 21.19
N SER A 422 32.17 19.82 22.41
CA SER A 422 33.60 19.85 22.73
C SER A 422 34.27 18.49 22.46
N GLU A 423 33.59 17.38 22.76
CA GLU A 423 34.08 16.03 22.43
C GLU A 423 34.11 15.79 20.91
N MET A 424 33.11 16.27 20.15
CA MET A 424 33.12 16.23 18.70
C MET A 424 34.36 16.95 18.13
N ASP A 425 34.61 18.18 18.59
CA ASP A 425 35.75 18.98 18.12
C ASP A 425 37.08 18.32 18.47
N ARG A 426 37.19 17.74 19.67
CA ARG A 426 38.36 16.96 20.09
C ARG A 426 38.59 15.75 19.18
N ARG A 427 37.53 15.02 18.81
CA ARG A 427 37.62 13.86 17.90
C ARG A 427 38.07 14.29 16.50
N ILE A 428 37.55 15.40 15.97
CA ILE A 428 37.98 15.95 14.67
C ILE A 428 39.46 16.31 14.71
N ALA A 429 39.91 17.01 15.75
CA ALA A 429 41.33 17.38 15.90
C ALA A 429 42.23 16.14 16.03
N ALA A 430 41.83 15.14 16.81
CA ALA A 430 42.55 13.89 16.98
C ALA A 430 42.61 13.09 15.66
N ALA A 431 41.52 13.01 14.92
CA ALA A 431 41.48 12.33 13.62
C ALA A 431 42.37 13.02 12.58
N ALA A 432 42.35 14.36 12.55
CA ALA A 432 43.23 15.14 11.68
C ALA A 432 44.71 14.86 11.99
N GLN A 433 45.06 14.77 13.27
CA GLN A 433 46.40 14.41 13.70
C GLN A 433 46.78 12.98 13.31
N ALA A 434 45.91 12.00 13.57
CA ALA A 434 46.12 10.60 13.18
C ALA A 434 46.32 10.44 11.66
N LYS A 435 45.56 11.18 10.84
CA LYS A 435 45.73 11.21 9.38
C LYS A 435 47.11 11.76 8.97
N ARG A 436 47.60 12.82 9.63
CA ARG A 436 48.97 13.36 9.38
C ARG A 436 50.07 12.36 9.77
N GLU A 437 49.82 11.53 10.77
CA GLU A 437 50.74 10.47 11.21
C GLU A 437 50.65 9.17 10.39
N GLY A 438 49.86 9.15 9.30
CA GLY A 438 49.69 7.96 8.46
C GLY A 438 48.73 6.91 9.00
N LYS A 439 48.02 7.18 10.11
CA LYS A 439 47.02 6.28 10.73
C LYS A 439 45.60 6.60 10.25
N GLY A 440 45.45 6.87 8.95
CA GLY A 440 44.18 7.36 8.38
C GLY A 440 43.02 6.38 8.52
N ALA A 441 43.30 5.07 8.43
CA ALA A 441 42.27 4.02 8.47
C ALA A 441 41.54 3.92 9.81
N THR A 442 42.23 4.20 10.92
CA THR A 442 41.69 4.10 12.29
C THR A 442 41.47 5.48 12.92
N ALA A 443 41.54 6.55 12.12
CA ALA A 443 41.52 7.94 12.61
C ALA A 443 40.22 8.30 13.36
N PHE A 444 39.14 7.57 13.08
CA PHE A 444 37.81 7.76 13.67
C PHE A 444 37.33 6.58 14.50
N ASP A 445 38.23 5.70 14.95
CA ASP A 445 37.91 4.58 15.86
C ASP A 445 37.65 5.08 17.29
N PHE A 446 36.57 5.84 17.43
CA PHE A 446 36.10 6.34 18.71
C PHE A 446 34.93 5.49 19.22
N PRO A 447 34.76 5.40 20.55
CA PRO A 447 33.57 4.80 21.14
C PRO A 447 32.34 5.64 20.77
N PRO A 448 31.25 5.01 20.31
CA PRO A 448 30.11 5.74 19.79
C PRO A 448 29.35 6.50 20.89
N ILE A 449 28.78 7.64 20.52
CA ILE A 449 27.94 8.48 21.39
C ILE A 449 26.54 8.58 20.78
N ALA A 450 25.51 8.51 21.62
CA ALA A 450 24.14 8.87 21.25
C ALA A 450 23.65 10.04 22.11
N VAL A 451 23.10 11.06 21.46
CA VAL A 451 22.44 12.21 22.08
C VAL A 451 20.95 12.09 21.84
N ILE A 452 20.18 11.95 22.91
CA ILE A 452 18.73 11.78 22.88
C ILE A 452 18.09 13.06 23.39
N LEU A 453 17.37 13.76 22.50
CA LEU A 453 16.58 14.95 22.83
C LEU A 453 15.10 14.56 22.71
N ASP A 454 14.55 14.01 23.79
CA ASP A 454 13.14 13.64 23.85
C ASP A 454 12.28 14.88 24.13
N GLU A 455 11.26 15.07 23.31
CA GLU A 455 10.44 16.29 23.33
C GLU A 455 11.28 17.56 23.19
N PHE A 456 12.10 17.62 22.14
CA PHE A 456 13.03 18.74 21.91
C PHE A 456 12.33 20.11 21.82
N GLY A 457 11.06 20.13 21.40
CA GLY A 457 10.26 21.36 21.38
C GLY A 457 10.09 21.94 22.78
N TYR A 458 9.81 21.10 23.79
CA TYR A 458 9.71 21.52 25.18
C TYR A 458 11.08 21.95 25.75
N LEU A 459 12.15 21.22 25.41
CA LEU A 459 13.51 21.62 25.76
C LEU A 459 13.85 23.01 25.21
N GLY A 460 13.51 23.27 23.94
CA GLY A 460 13.68 24.57 23.32
C GLY A 460 12.82 25.66 23.96
N MET A 461 11.61 25.35 24.44
CA MET A 461 10.80 26.29 25.21
C MET A 461 11.46 26.67 26.54
N GLY A 462 12.07 25.71 27.25
CA GLY A 462 12.88 25.97 28.44
C GLY A 462 14.03 26.93 28.15
N ILE A 463 14.77 26.68 27.07
CA ILE A 463 15.86 27.57 26.62
C ILE A 463 15.36 28.99 26.29
N VAL A 464 14.20 29.12 25.63
CA VAL A 464 13.61 30.45 25.38
C VAL A 464 13.21 31.14 26.68
N SER A 465 12.66 30.38 27.63
CA SER A 465 12.23 30.92 28.93
C SER A 465 13.39 31.47 29.75
N GLU A 466 14.53 30.77 29.77
CA GLU A 466 15.68 31.15 30.60
C GLU A 466 16.67 32.07 29.88
N TYR A 467 16.95 31.83 28.59
CA TYR A 467 18.01 32.52 27.84
C TYR A 467 17.49 33.31 26.62
N GLY A 468 16.16 33.40 26.46
CA GLY A 468 15.52 34.15 25.38
C GLY A 468 15.80 33.61 23.98
N THR A 469 15.56 34.45 22.98
CA THR A 469 15.73 34.09 21.56
C THR A 469 17.19 33.86 21.16
N LYS A 470 18.15 34.48 21.87
CA LYS A 470 19.58 34.20 21.71
C LYS A 470 19.91 32.76 22.10
N GLY A 471 19.36 32.28 23.22
CA GLY A 471 19.45 30.89 23.65
C GLY A 471 18.91 29.91 22.61
N LEU A 472 17.72 30.17 22.08
CA LEU A 472 17.14 29.29 21.06
C LEU A 472 18.00 29.23 19.78
N LYS A 473 18.58 30.37 19.38
CA LYS A 473 19.50 30.42 18.23
C LYS A 473 20.77 29.61 18.50
N TRP A 474 21.36 29.74 19.69
CA TRP A 474 22.53 28.96 20.10
C TRP A 474 22.24 27.46 20.10
N PHE A 475 21.14 27.05 20.75
CA PHE A 475 20.69 25.64 20.80
C PHE A 475 20.59 25.07 19.39
N ARG A 476 19.95 25.81 18.48
CA ARG A 476 19.75 25.35 17.11
C ARG A 476 21.04 25.23 16.31
N LEU A 477 21.95 26.19 16.47
CA LEU A 477 23.26 26.15 15.80
C LEU A 477 24.10 24.99 16.31
N LEU A 478 24.02 24.66 17.60
CA LEU A 478 24.73 23.53 18.17
C LEU A 478 24.17 22.20 17.63
N VAL A 479 22.85 22.02 17.68
CA VAL A 479 22.20 20.81 17.11
C VAL A 479 22.47 20.70 15.61
N ASP A 480 22.40 21.79 14.84
CA ASP A 480 22.76 21.83 13.42
C ASP A 480 24.21 21.36 13.19
N SER A 481 25.14 21.82 14.03
CA SER A 481 26.54 21.40 13.95
C SER A 481 26.72 19.90 14.22
N LEU A 482 25.97 19.33 15.17
CA LEU A 482 26.01 17.90 15.46
C LEU A 482 25.46 17.10 14.27
N LEU A 483 24.28 17.47 13.76
CA LEU A 483 23.65 16.80 12.63
C LEU A 483 24.51 16.83 11.37
N ARG A 484 25.24 17.92 11.13
CA ARG A 484 26.03 18.10 9.90
C ARG A 484 27.40 17.43 9.93
N VAL A 485 28.08 17.40 11.07
CA VAL A 485 29.52 17.06 11.14
C VAL A 485 29.80 15.80 11.96
N ALA A 486 28.88 15.38 12.82
CA ALA A 486 29.22 14.42 13.87
C ALA A 486 29.21 12.94 13.42
N ARG A 487 28.72 12.64 12.20
CA ARG A 487 28.73 11.29 11.58
C ARG A 487 30.12 10.64 11.62
N GLU A 488 31.15 11.30 11.09
CA GLU A 488 32.52 10.74 11.07
C GLU A 488 33.07 10.55 12.48
N THR A 489 32.65 11.37 13.44
CA THR A 489 33.05 11.26 14.85
C THR A 489 32.27 10.21 15.64
N ARG A 490 31.37 9.46 15.00
CA ARG A 490 30.49 8.45 15.64
C ARG A 490 29.61 9.03 16.75
N ILE A 491 29.07 10.21 16.52
CA ILE A 491 28.10 10.85 17.40
C ILE A 491 26.77 10.92 16.66
N HIS A 492 25.76 10.31 17.26
CA HIS A 492 24.43 10.13 16.69
C HIS A 492 23.42 10.95 17.50
N VAL A 493 22.39 11.46 16.83
CA VAL A 493 21.39 12.35 17.45
C VAL A 493 20.01 11.79 17.17
N VAL A 494 19.21 11.61 18.22
CA VAL A 494 17.80 11.26 18.14
C VAL A 494 17.00 12.47 18.60
N LEU A 495 16.24 13.04 17.69
CA LEU A 495 15.31 14.13 17.98
C LEU A 495 13.91 13.55 18.06
N SER A 496 13.19 13.83 19.15
CA SER A 496 11.82 13.36 19.34
C SER A 496 10.88 14.53 19.65
N THR A 497 9.67 14.52 19.11
CA THR A 497 8.62 15.50 19.45
C THR A 497 7.22 14.90 19.26
N GLN A 498 6.21 15.44 19.94
CA GLN A 498 4.82 15.07 19.66
C GLN A 498 4.29 15.70 18.37
N THR A 499 4.66 16.95 18.11
CA THR A 499 4.16 17.74 16.96
C THR A 499 5.27 18.61 16.41
N VAL A 500 5.23 18.87 15.11
CA VAL A 500 6.19 19.77 14.44
C VAL A 500 5.50 21.06 14.03
N ARG A 501 6.13 22.20 14.36
CA ARG A 501 5.61 23.53 14.04
C ARG A 501 6.30 24.11 12.81
N LYS A 502 5.56 24.88 12.01
CA LYS A 502 6.03 25.52 10.76
C LYS A 502 6.78 26.81 11.02
N GLU A 503 6.38 27.57 12.03
CA GLU A 503 6.99 28.86 12.33
C GLU A 503 8.42 28.66 12.80
N GLN A 504 9.39 29.20 12.06
CA GLN A 504 10.79 29.09 12.44
C GLN A 504 11.10 29.76 13.78
N SER A 505 10.26 30.66 14.29
CA SER A 505 10.39 31.19 15.65
C SER A 505 9.99 30.20 16.74
N ASP A 506 9.23 29.15 16.39
CA ASP A 506 8.72 28.17 17.34
C ASP A 506 9.81 27.15 17.74
N PRO A 507 10.05 26.93 19.04
CA PRO A 507 11.02 25.94 19.52
C PRO A 507 10.85 24.52 18.97
N ALA A 508 9.62 24.11 18.64
CA ALA A 508 9.29 22.79 18.08
C ALA A 508 9.37 22.73 16.54
N SER A 509 9.86 23.79 15.88
CA SER A 509 10.09 23.78 14.43
C SER A 509 11.39 23.09 14.05
N ILE A 510 11.40 22.48 12.86
CA ILE A 510 12.57 21.81 12.29
C ILE A 510 13.10 22.67 11.14
N PRO A 511 14.29 23.30 11.30
CA PRO A 511 14.94 24.03 10.22
C PRO A 511 15.23 23.12 9.02
N GLY A 512 15.17 23.68 7.80
CA GLY A 512 15.49 22.93 6.58
C GLY A 512 16.92 22.36 6.56
N SER A 513 17.86 23.00 7.28
CA SER A 513 19.22 22.47 7.45
C SER A 513 19.25 21.18 8.28
N TRP A 514 18.32 21.00 9.23
CA TRP A 514 18.20 19.75 9.98
C TRP A 514 17.59 18.66 9.10
N GLN A 515 16.50 18.98 8.39
CA GLN A 515 15.85 18.03 7.46
C GLN A 515 16.84 17.49 6.43
N ALA A 516 17.74 18.33 5.92
CA ALA A 516 18.76 17.91 4.95
C ALA A 516 19.81 16.93 5.51
N ASN A 517 20.00 16.88 6.83
CA ASN A 517 21.00 16.03 7.50
C ASN A 517 20.38 14.85 8.28
N ILE A 518 19.05 14.78 8.35
CA ILE A 518 18.33 13.66 8.97
C ILE A 518 17.76 12.78 7.85
N SER A 519 18.37 11.63 7.63
CA SER A 519 17.96 10.69 6.59
C SER A 519 16.91 9.67 7.03
N LEU A 520 16.60 9.61 8.33
CA LEU A 520 15.59 8.71 8.89
C LEU A 520 14.50 9.50 9.61
N ALA A 521 13.31 9.54 9.00
CA ALA A 521 12.10 10.08 9.62
C ALA A 521 11.17 8.94 10.05
N VAL A 522 10.67 9.02 11.27
CA VAL A 522 9.82 8.01 11.91
C VAL A 522 8.58 8.70 12.44
N SER A 523 7.40 8.19 12.09
CA SER A 523 6.14 8.59 12.69
C SER A 523 5.51 7.42 13.44
N LEU A 524 5.27 7.57 14.74
CA LEU A 524 4.62 6.57 15.59
C LEU A 524 3.20 7.03 15.95
N GLY A 525 2.20 6.30 15.48
CA GLY A 525 0.81 6.75 15.43
C GLY A 525 0.51 7.62 14.20
N ASN A 526 -0.76 8.02 14.02
CA ASN A 526 -1.16 8.82 12.87
C ASN A 526 -0.62 10.25 12.98
N PRO A 527 0.14 10.76 11.99
CA PRO A 527 0.42 12.18 11.88
C PRO A 527 -0.83 12.88 11.32
N ASP A 528 -1.81 13.13 12.19
CA ASP A 528 -3.15 13.66 11.84
C ASP A 528 -3.12 15.10 11.28
N ASP A 529 -2.06 15.87 11.53
CA ASP A 529 -1.93 17.24 11.07
C ASP A 529 -1.02 17.33 9.83
N SER A 530 -1.56 18.03 8.81
CA SER A 530 -0.83 18.32 7.57
C SER A 530 0.49 19.05 7.84
N GLU A 531 0.60 19.78 8.95
CA GLU A 531 1.81 20.50 9.37
C GLU A 531 2.94 19.52 9.75
N THR A 532 2.67 18.56 10.63
CA THR A 532 3.64 17.51 10.98
C THR A 532 4.02 16.66 9.78
N LEU A 533 3.06 16.24 8.95
CA LEU A 533 3.35 15.50 7.70
C LEU A 533 4.28 16.29 6.77
N ASN A 534 4.03 17.60 6.60
CA ASN A 534 4.81 18.45 5.72
C ASN A 534 6.26 18.64 6.18
N ASN A 535 6.49 18.63 7.49
CA ASN A 535 7.79 18.95 8.07
C ASN A 535 8.59 17.71 8.53
N ALA A 536 7.92 16.57 8.76
CA ALA A 536 8.55 15.31 9.13
C ALA A 536 8.97 14.49 7.90
N PHE A 537 8.23 14.57 6.78
CA PHE A 537 8.47 13.79 5.57
C PHE A 537 8.86 14.70 4.39
N GLY A 538 9.87 14.28 3.63
CA GLY A 538 10.33 14.97 2.45
C GLY A 538 9.30 14.97 1.31
N PRO A 539 9.48 15.82 0.28
CA PRO A 539 8.52 15.94 -0.82
C PRO A 539 8.23 14.62 -1.55
N ALA A 540 9.20 13.70 -1.62
CA ALA A 540 9.07 12.42 -2.30
C ALA A 540 8.22 11.39 -1.54
N THR A 541 8.22 11.45 -0.21
CA THR A 541 7.58 10.46 0.67
C THR A 541 6.24 10.94 1.23
N ARG A 542 6.03 12.25 1.26
CA ARG A 542 4.88 12.92 1.90
C ARG A 542 3.49 12.47 1.43
N GLU A 543 3.24 12.40 0.13
CA GLU A 543 1.91 12.03 -0.38
C GLU A 543 1.54 10.62 0.08
N ARG A 544 2.52 9.70 0.04
CA ARG A 544 2.32 8.32 0.51
C ARG A 544 2.14 8.26 2.01
N ALA A 545 2.91 9.03 2.79
CA ALA A 545 2.73 9.12 4.24
C ALA A 545 1.32 9.59 4.61
N ALA A 546 0.79 10.60 3.93
CA ALA A 546 -0.58 11.08 4.13
C ALA A 546 -1.65 10.03 3.81
N GLN A 547 -1.45 9.24 2.75
CA GLN A 547 -2.35 8.14 2.39
C GLN A 547 -2.33 7.00 3.42
N LEU A 548 -1.17 6.72 4.01
CA LEU A 548 -0.98 5.61 4.95
C LEU A 548 -1.35 5.96 6.40
N GLY A 549 -1.30 7.24 6.78
CA GLY A 549 -1.60 7.72 8.14
C GLY A 549 -2.87 7.15 8.77
N PRO A 550 -4.04 7.19 8.10
CA PRO A 550 -5.28 6.64 8.64
C PRO A 550 -5.21 5.15 9.04
N ARG A 551 -4.29 4.38 8.46
CA ARG A 551 -4.09 2.95 8.79
C ARG A 551 -3.40 2.74 10.15
N LEU A 552 -2.85 3.80 10.75
CA LEU A 552 -2.17 3.76 12.05
C LEU A 552 -3.12 4.00 13.23
N VAL A 553 -4.31 4.55 12.98
CA VAL A 553 -5.26 4.95 14.02
C VAL A 553 -5.71 3.73 14.85
N GLY A 554 -5.67 3.86 16.18
CA GLY A 554 -6.09 2.81 17.11
C GLY A 554 -5.09 1.68 17.33
N HIS A 555 -3.94 1.68 16.64
CA HIS A 555 -2.92 0.64 16.74
C HIS A 555 -1.69 1.13 17.52
N LYS A 556 -1.53 0.68 18.78
CA LYS A 556 -0.39 1.05 19.63
C LYS A 556 0.92 0.53 19.06
N GLY A 557 1.95 1.39 19.04
CA GLY A 557 3.28 1.06 18.51
C GLY A 557 3.31 0.90 16.98
N ARG A 558 2.20 1.13 16.27
CA ARG A 558 2.24 1.13 14.81
C ARG A 558 2.74 2.47 14.31
N GLY A 559 3.71 2.43 13.41
CA GLY A 559 4.29 3.61 12.82
C GLY A 559 4.50 3.47 11.34
N MET A 560 5.03 4.53 10.75
CA MET A 560 5.58 4.53 9.40
C MET A 560 6.95 5.19 9.42
N THR A 561 7.82 4.77 8.51
CA THR A 561 9.11 5.42 8.29
C THR A 561 9.18 5.95 6.86
N GLY A 562 9.80 7.12 6.71
CA GLY A 562 10.16 7.69 5.43
C GLY A 562 11.66 7.48 5.22
N ASP A 563 12.01 6.58 4.32
CA ASP A 563 13.37 6.46 3.82
C ASP A 563 13.52 7.37 2.61
N GLU A 564 14.17 8.52 2.82
CA GLU A 564 14.42 9.50 1.75
C GLU A 564 15.42 8.97 0.71
N LEU A 565 16.34 8.09 1.09
CA LEU A 565 17.29 7.47 0.15
C LEU A 565 16.57 6.47 -0.75
N GLY A 566 15.73 5.60 -0.15
CA GLY A 566 14.91 4.63 -0.87
C GLY A 566 13.66 5.20 -1.53
N LYS A 567 13.29 6.46 -1.21
CA LYS A 567 12.03 7.11 -1.62
C LYS A 567 10.80 6.27 -1.30
N LYS A 568 10.80 5.60 -0.15
CA LYS A 568 9.75 4.66 0.27
C LYS A 568 9.16 5.09 1.60
N VAL A 569 7.85 4.84 1.76
CA VAL A 569 7.17 4.90 3.05
C VAL A 569 6.67 3.51 3.39
N ILE A 570 7.11 3.01 4.54
CA ILE A 570 6.82 1.65 5.00
C ILE A 570 6.11 1.74 6.35
N ILE A 571 4.95 1.09 6.47
CA ILE A 571 4.28 0.91 7.77
C ILE A 571 4.96 -0.24 8.49
N PHE A 572 5.25 -0.06 9.77
CA PHE A 572 5.85 -1.07 10.62
C PHE A 572 5.16 -1.12 11.99
N GLN A 573 5.26 -2.26 12.65
CA GLN A 573 5.00 -2.40 14.07
C GLN A 573 6.32 -2.18 14.81
N SER A 574 6.36 -1.20 15.71
CA SER A 574 7.55 -0.83 16.47
C SER A 574 7.87 -1.83 17.57
N LEU A 575 9.13 -1.80 18.00
CA LEU A 575 9.59 -2.56 19.16
C LEU A 575 8.97 -2.08 20.47
N TYR A 576 8.82 -3.03 21.40
CA TYR A 576 8.42 -2.88 22.78
C TYR A 576 9.50 -3.53 23.66
N GLY A 577 10.64 -2.84 23.81
CA GLY A 577 11.83 -3.33 24.49
C GLY A 577 11.78 -3.19 26.01
N TRP A 578 12.64 -3.95 26.68
CA TRP A 578 12.92 -3.78 28.11
C TRP A 578 13.57 -2.42 28.36
N SER A 579 13.19 -1.74 29.45
CA SER A 579 13.77 -0.45 29.82
C SER A 579 13.77 -0.29 31.34
N PRO A 580 14.95 -0.28 31.99
CA PRO A 580 15.07 -0.17 33.44
C PRO A 580 14.22 0.95 34.06
N GLY A 581 13.55 0.64 35.17
CA GLY A 581 12.69 1.58 35.91
C GLY A 581 11.35 1.93 35.24
N THR A 582 11.10 1.45 34.02
CA THR A 582 9.90 1.80 33.24
C THR A 582 9.14 0.58 32.70
N THR A 583 9.73 -0.61 32.83
CA THR A 583 9.14 -1.92 32.54
C THR A 583 9.14 -2.77 33.80
N SER A 584 8.19 -3.70 33.93
CA SER A 584 8.10 -4.62 35.05
C SER A 584 7.66 -6.01 34.60
N LEU A 585 8.36 -7.03 35.11
CA LEU A 585 7.99 -8.44 34.94
C LEU A 585 7.01 -8.94 36.01
N ASP A 586 6.73 -8.13 37.05
CA ASP A 586 5.77 -8.46 38.09
C ASP A 586 4.40 -8.80 37.47
N PRO A 587 3.83 -9.99 37.76
CA PRO A 587 2.50 -10.38 37.29
C PRO A 587 1.38 -9.40 37.64
N HIS A 588 1.56 -8.58 38.67
CA HIS A 588 0.60 -7.58 39.15
C HIS A 588 0.93 -6.14 38.75
N ALA A 589 1.93 -5.93 37.88
CA ALA A 589 2.30 -4.60 37.41
C ALA A 589 1.17 -3.90 36.63
N ASP A 590 1.17 -2.56 36.62
CA ASP A 590 0.26 -1.77 35.78
C ASP A 590 0.41 -2.20 34.30
N PRO A 591 -0.70 -2.41 33.56
CA PRO A 591 -0.65 -2.77 32.14
C PRO A 591 0.15 -1.84 31.22
N LYS A 592 0.48 -0.62 31.68
CA LYS A 592 1.34 0.33 30.96
C LYS A 592 2.83 -0.05 31.00
N VAL A 593 3.25 -0.79 32.03
CA VAL A 593 4.65 -1.19 32.26
C VAL A 593 4.85 -2.71 32.21
N ALA A 594 3.76 -3.49 32.21
CA ALA A 594 3.78 -4.94 32.05
C ALA A 594 3.96 -5.37 30.57
N PRO A 595 4.49 -6.58 30.30
CA PRO A 595 4.63 -7.08 28.93
C PRO A 595 3.26 -7.30 28.27
N PRO A 596 3.02 -6.79 27.03
CA PRO A 596 1.73 -6.87 26.35
C PRO A 596 1.39 -8.26 25.79
N THR A 597 2.38 -9.13 25.65
CA THR A 597 2.24 -10.51 25.15
C THR A 597 3.23 -11.44 25.86
N GLU A 598 2.97 -12.75 25.80
CA GLU A 598 3.85 -13.76 26.38
C GLU A 598 5.22 -13.82 25.68
N GLN A 599 5.26 -13.59 24.36
CA GLN A 599 6.54 -13.51 23.64
C GLN A 599 7.39 -12.32 24.12
N VAL A 600 6.76 -11.18 24.40
CA VAL A 600 7.47 -10.01 24.94
C VAL A 600 7.92 -10.26 26.38
N ARG A 601 7.11 -10.94 27.20
CA ARG A 601 7.51 -11.38 28.55
C ARG A 601 8.78 -12.24 28.49
N ALA A 602 8.78 -13.30 27.68
CA ALA A 602 9.93 -14.19 27.55
C ALA A 602 11.19 -13.46 27.07
N ALA A 603 11.05 -12.48 26.16
CA ALA A 603 12.17 -11.64 25.75
C ALA A 603 12.67 -10.76 26.91
N TRP A 604 11.76 -10.13 27.66
CA TRP A 604 12.12 -9.28 28.80
C TRP A 604 12.83 -10.05 29.92
N GLU A 605 12.42 -11.29 30.18
CA GLU A 605 13.09 -12.19 31.14
C GLU A 605 14.54 -12.49 30.75
N GLN A 606 14.85 -12.50 29.45
CA GLN A 606 16.24 -12.64 28.96
C GLN A 606 17.00 -11.30 29.01
N TRP A 607 16.30 -10.19 28.77
CA TRP A 607 16.88 -8.84 28.77
C TRP A 607 17.29 -8.36 30.16
N GLU A 608 16.49 -8.60 31.19
CA GLU A 608 16.75 -8.11 32.55
C GLU A 608 18.17 -8.45 33.08
N PRO A 609 18.64 -9.71 33.06
CA PRO A 609 19.99 -10.05 33.54
C PRO A 609 21.11 -9.48 32.65
N ILE A 610 20.88 -9.36 31.34
CA ILE A 610 21.84 -8.77 30.39
C ILE A 610 21.97 -7.26 30.65
N SER A 611 20.83 -6.58 30.81
CA SER A 611 20.77 -5.17 31.19
C SER A 611 21.52 -4.89 32.48
N ALA A 612 21.33 -5.74 33.51
CA ALA A 612 21.96 -5.59 34.81
C ALA A 612 23.48 -5.88 34.81
N SER A 613 24.00 -6.60 33.82
CA SER A 613 25.41 -7.02 33.74
C SER A 613 26.30 -6.14 32.86
N VAL A 614 25.77 -5.04 32.31
CA VAL A 614 26.56 -4.10 31.50
C VAL A 614 27.69 -3.47 32.34
N PRO A 615 28.95 -3.53 31.90
CA PRO A 615 30.08 -2.96 32.65
C PRO A 615 30.26 -1.46 32.40
N TRP A 616 31.02 -0.81 33.29
CA TRP A 616 31.39 0.59 33.16
C TRP A 616 32.56 0.78 32.18
N LEU A 617 32.26 1.19 30.94
CA LEU A 617 33.28 1.50 29.91
C LEU A 617 33.70 2.97 29.89
N ALA A 618 32.93 3.84 30.53
CA ALA A 618 33.19 5.26 30.65
C ALA A 618 32.59 5.79 31.96
N PRO A 619 33.18 6.83 32.57
CA PRO A 619 32.61 7.43 33.77
C PRO A 619 31.32 8.17 33.45
N ARG A 620 30.44 8.27 34.44
CA ARG A 620 29.35 9.26 34.46
C ARG A 620 29.95 10.65 34.58
N LEU A 621 29.30 11.65 34.00
CA LEU A 621 29.73 13.03 34.03
C LEU A 621 28.86 13.85 34.97
N GLY A 622 29.52 14.70 35.74
CA GLY A 622 28.91 15.67 36.63
C GLY A 622 29.29 17.09 36.23
N ILE A 623 28.70 18.06 36.90
CA ILE A 623 28.84 19.48 36.60
C ILE A 623 29.63 20.13 37.73
N HIS A 624 30.74 20.78 37.40
CA HIS A 624 31.58 21.49 38.37
C HIS A 624 31.04 22.89 38.64
N ALA A 625 29.83 22.96 39.19
CA ALA A 625 29.23 24.19 39.70
C ALA A 625 29.84 24.59 41.05
N ALA A 626 30.16 25.87 41.24
CA ALA A 626 30.70 26.39 42.49
C ALA A 626 29.62 26.75 43.52
N SER A 627 28.42 27.09 43.06
CA SER A 627 27.24 27.45 43.87
C SER A 627 25.96 27.30 43.04
N PRO A 628 24.76 27.36 43.63
CA PRO A 628 23.49 27.27 42.90
C PRO A 628 23.26 28.37 41.85
N ALA A 629 23.95 29.50 41.96
CA ALA A 629 23.83 30.62 41.03
C ALA A 629 24.45 30.34 39.64
N TRP A 630 25.12 29.20 39.46
CA TRP A 630 25.77 28.83 38.20
C TRP A 630 24.78 28.75 37.02
N SER A 631 23.53 28.35 37.27
CA SER A 631 22.50 28.19 36.25
C SER A 631 21.80 29.50 35.88
N ASP A 632 21.88 30.52 36.76
CA ASP A 632 21.29 31.85 36.56
C ASP A 632 22.21 32.79 35.73
N GLY A 633 23.41 32.31 35.36
CA GLY A 633 24.37 33.07 34.56
C GLY A 633 23.94 33.27 33.12
N GLU A 634 24.71 34.08 32.38
CA GLU A 634 24.52 34.23 30.94
C GLU A 634 24.80 32.90 30.23
N LEU A 635 24.12 32.66 29.11
CA LEU A 635 24.18 31.40 28.37
C LEU A 635 25.61 30.93 28.09
N GLU A 636 26.50 31.84 27.68
CA GLU A 636 27.90 31.52 27.39
C GLU A 636 28.67 31.07 28.63
N GLU A 637 28.36 31.61 29.81
CA GLU A 637 28.99 31.23 31.08
C GLU A 637 28.49 29.84 31.50
N VAL A 638 27.17 29.63 31.44
CA VAL A 638 26.55 28.32 31.74
C VAL A 638 27.14 27.24 30.84
N ALA A 639 27.20 27.47 29.53
CA ALA A 639 27.76 26.53 28.56
C ALA A 639 29.23 26.18 28.85
N GLN A 640 30.01 27.14 29.35
CA GLN A 640 31.43 26.92 29.68
C GLN A 640 31.66 26.21 31.01
N THR A 641 30.60 25.90 31.77
CA THR A 641 30.72 25.18 33.03
C THR A 641 31.37 23.80 32.81
N PRO A 642 32.52 23.51 33.48
CA PRO A 642 33.24 22.27 33.22
C PRO A 642 32.47 21.02 33.66
N VAL A 643 32.50 19.98 32.83
CA VAL A 643 32.08 18.63 33.21
C VAL A 643 33.23 17.84 33.81
N VAL A 644 32.95 16.98 34.79
CA VAL A 644 33.94 16.16 35.48
C VAL A 644 33.52 14.69 35.54
N PRO A 645 34.47 13.74 35.50
CA PRO A 645 34.16 12.33 35.69
C PRO A 645 33.79 12.04 37.15
N LEU A 646 32.60 11.50 37.37
CA LEU A 646 32.05 11.17 38.68
C LEU A 646 32.47 9.79 39.17
N THR A 647 32.45 8.79 38.29
CA THR A 647 32.61 7.38 38.69
C THR A 647 33.99 6.81 38.34
N ASP A 648 34.42 5.78 39.07
CA ASP A 648 35.57 4.94 38.74
C ASP A 648 35.21 3.82 37.74
N ARG A 649 36.08 2.82 37.58
CA ARG A 649 35.86 1.70 36.65
C ARG A 649 34.86 0.67 37.15
N ASP A 650 34.55 0.69 38.45
CA ASP A 650 33.58 -0.22 39.08
C ASP A 650 32.21 0.46 39.23
N GLY A 651 32.10 1.74 38.83
CA GLY A 651 30.88 2.54 38.94
C GLY A 651 30.73 3.28 40.25
N ASN A 652 31.69 3.16 41.17
CA ASN A 652 31.62 3.83 42.44
C ASN A 652 31.87 5.33 42.24
N LEU A 653 31.11 6.15 42.96
CA LEU A 653 31.31 7.58 42.99
C LEU A 653 32.69 7.89 43.61
N ARG A 654 33.51 8.67 42.91
CA ARG A 654 34.83 9.05 43.41
C ARG A 654 34.68 9.99 44.62
N PRO A 655 35.55 9.87 45.63
CA PRO A 655 35.48 10.73 46.81
C PRO A 655 35.44 12.23 46.47
N GLY A 656 34.46 12.95 47.03
CA GLY A 656 34.28 14.39 46.83
C GLY A 656 33.50 14.77 45.56
N MET A 657 33.18 13.81 44.69
CA MET A 657 32.37 14.05 43.48
C MET A 657 30.87 14.14 43.78
N GLU A 658 30.41 13.80 44.99
CA GLU A 658 29.03 14.02 45.45
C GLU A 658 28.59 15.47 45.25
N LYS A 659 29.53 16.41 45.46
CA LYS A 659 29.31 17.85 45.34
C LYS A 659 29.13 18.33 43.90
N ARG A 660 29.44 17.49 42.91
CA ARG A 660 29.44 17.80 41.48
C ARG A 660 28.46 16.91 40.70
N ASP A 661 27.70 16.09 41.41
CA ASP A 661 26.75 15.16 40.84
C ASP A 661 25.33 15.72 40.96
N PRO A 662 24.68 16.14 39.86
CA PRO A 662 23.32 16.67 39.91
C PRO A 662 22.28 15.76 40.56
N MET A 663 22.57 14.45 40.64
CA MET A 663 21.69 13.46 41.25
C MET A 663 21.92 13.28 42.76
N ASN A 664 22.99 13.86 43.29
CA ASN A 664 23.32 13.70 44.70
C ASN A 664 22.73 14.86 45.52
N PRO A 665 22.09 14.58 46.67
CA PRO A 665 21.57 15.63 47.56
C PRO A 665 22.63 16.65 48.03
N SER A 666 23.91 16.29 47.98
CA SER A 666 25.04 17.16 48.37
C SER A 666 25.57 18.02 47.22
N TRP A 667 24.92 18.03 46.05
CA TRP A 667 25.31 18.81 44.88
C TRP A 667 25.36 20.31 45.19
N LEU A 668 26.53 20.93 44.97
CA LEU A 668 26.73 22.37 45.24
C LEU A 668 25.98 23.29 44.27
N GLY A 669 25.62 22.80 43.09
CA GLY A 669 24.85 23.53 42.08
C GLY A 669 23.34 23.34 42.21
N ALA A 670 22.87 22.58 43.21
CA ALA A 670 21.44 22.36 43.39
C ALA A 670 20.76 23.69 43.70
N GLN A 671 19.85 24.10 42.81
CA GLN A 671 18.89 25.13 43.18
C GLN A 671 17.99 24.56 44.26
N THR A 672 17.77 25.29 45.36
CA THR A 672 16.65 25.01 46.25
C THR A 672 15.38 25.21 45.44
N ALA A 673 14.90 24.14 44.81
CA ALA A 673 13.50 24.05 44.50
C ALA A 673 12.80 24.28 45.82
N SER A 674 12.05 25.38 45.93
CA SER A 674 10.93 25.37 46.84
C SER A 674 10.10 24.18 46.37
N LEU A 675 10.23 23.04 47.07
CA LEU A 675 9.09 22.17 47.30
C LEU A 675 8.09 23.07 48.00
N ALA A 676 7.46 23.96 47.23
CA ALA A 676 6.21 24.52 47.59
C ALA A 676 5.38 23.27 47.77
N THR A 677 5.14 22.90 49.03
CA THR A 677 3.95 22.18 49.43
C THR A 677 2.89 22.71 48.49
N ALA A 678 2.48 21.90 47.51
CA ALA A 678 1.57 22.38 46.49
C ALA A 678 0.43 23.01 47.27
N ALA A 679 0.08 24.27 46.98
CA ALA A 679 -1.01 24.98 47.66
C ALA A 679 -2.40 24.33 47.40
N LEU A 680 -2.40 23.08 46.92
CA LEU A 680 -3.50 22.24 46.50
C LEU A 680 -3.72 21.04 47.43
N ASP A 681 -2.82 20.78 48.39
CA ASP A 681 -3.03 19.72 49.39
C ASP A 681 -3.51 20.33 50.71
N PHE A 682 -4.57 19.77 51.28
CA PHE A 682 -4.94 20.05 52.67
C PHE A 682 -3.82 19.50 53.56
N ALA A 683 -3.13 20.39 54.26
CA ALA A 683 -2.24 20.01 55.34
C ALA A 683 -3.10 19.53 56.53
N ASP A 684 -3.62 18.31 56.42
CA ASP A 684 -4.11 17.46 57.51
C ASP A 684 -4.63 16.16 56.88
N GLU A 685 -3.77 15.14 56.80
CA GLU A 685 -4.08 13.75 57.22
C GLU A 685 -2.83 12.86 57.04
N ASP A 686 -2.52 12.11 58.10
CA ASP A 686 -1.51 11.05 58.22
C ASP A 686 -0.02 11.43 58.35
N ALA A 687 0.31 12.13 59.44
CA ALA A 687 1.61 11.96 60.11
C ALA A 687 1.41 11.22 61.44
N SER A 688 1.65 9.90 61.43
CA SER A 688 1.84 9.15 62.67
C SER A 688 3.26 9.35 63.21
N MET A 689 3.32 10.10 64.31
CA MET A 689 4.21 9.90 65.46
C MET A 689 5.73 9.90 65.23
N SER A 690 6.37 11.05 65.44
CA SER A 690 7.65 11.07 66.16
C SER A 690 7.76 12.31 67.05
N ARG A 691 7.87 12.06 68.36
CA ARG A 691 7.91 13.05 69.45
C ARG A 691 9.20 13.85 69.41
N VAL A 692 9.13 15.19 69.40
CA VAL A 692 10.06 16.04 70.17
C VAL A 692 9.33 17.27 70.70
N SER A 693 9.58 17.50 71.98
CA SER A 693 9.10 18.46 72.97
C SER A 693 8.87 19.93 72.57
N THR A 694 7.75 20.48 73.05
CA THR A 694 7.46 21.90 73.24
C THR A 694 8.26 22.54 74.37
N PRO A 695 8.54 23.85 74.30
CA PRO A 695 8.42 24.75 75.45
C PRO A 695 7.24 25.71 75.29
N GLU A 696 6.61 26.00 76.42
CA GLU A 696 5.39 26.80 76.62
C GLU A 696 5.48 28.29 76.18
N PRO A 697 4.32 28.92 75.93
CA PRO A 697 4.21 30.30 75.44
C PRO A 697 4.17 31.35 76.56
N GLN A 698 4.74 32.53 76.31
CA GLN A 698 4.46 33.74 77.08
C GLN A 698 3.38 34.60 76.40
N PRO A 699 2.44 35.19 77.17
CA PRO A 699 1.33 35.98 76.63
C PRO A 699 1.56 37.50 76.76
N GLU A 700 1.39 38.25 75.67
CA GLU A 700 1.15 39.70 75.68
C GLU A 700 0.12 40.01 74.57
N SER A 701 -1.17 40.09 74.91
CA SER A 701 -1.95 41.28 75.29
C SER A 701 -2.18 42.31 74.16
N ARG A 702 -3.41 42.29 73.63
CA ARG A 702 -4.29 43.39 73.15
C ARG A 702 -3.65 44.53 72.33
N ASP A 703 -4.23 44.84 71.17
CA ASP A 703 -5.40 45.72 71.09
C ASP A 703 -6.06 45.68 69.70
N VAL A 704 -7.38 45.79 69.69
CA VAL A 704 -8.26 45.80 68.52
C VAL A 704 -8.90 47.18 68.49
N THR A 705 -8.51 48.04 67.56
CA THR A 705 -9.37 49.08 66.94
C THR A 705 -8.55 50.00 66.04
N ALA A 706 -8.76 49.89 64.73
CA ALA A 706 -8.89 51.03 63.81
C ALA A 706 -9.09 50.51 62.38
N LEU A 707 -10.33 50.61 61.92
CA LEU A 707 -10.73 50.48 60.52
C LEU A 707 -10.13 51.62 59.71
N SER A 708 -9.61 51.32 58.52
CA SER A 708 -9.46 52.29 57.43
C SER A 708 -9.83 51.60 56.13
N GLU A 709 -10.82 52.19 55.46
CA GLU A 709 -11.52 51.70 54.28
C GLU A 709 -10.62 51.64 53.03
N PRO A 710 -10.76 50.61 52.17
CA PRO A 710 -10.21 50.65 50.81
C PRO A 710 -11.21 51.28 49.82
N ALA A 711 -10.66 52.11 48.93
CA ALA A 711 -11.36 52.82 47.85
C ALA A 711 -12.09 51.88 46.85
N PRO A 712 -13.19 52.32 46.22
CA PRO A 712 -14.00 51.47 45.35
C PRO A 712 -13.37 51.28 43.97
N GLU A 713 -13.22 50.02 43.56
CA GLU A 713 -12.92 49.62 42.19
C GLU A 713 -14.07 49.98 41.23
N THR A 714 -13.70 50.42 40.03
CA THR A 714 -14.62 50.73 38.94
C THR A 714 -15.13 49.45 38.26
N PRO A 715 -16.44 49.33 37.98
CA PRO A 715 -17.00 48.10 37.40
C PRO A 715 -16.65 47.95 35.92
N LYS A 716 -16.06 46.80 35.57
CA LYS A 716 -15.87 46.35 34.18
C LYS A 716 -17.21 46.14 33.47
N SER A 717 -17.28 46.60 32.23
CA SER A 717 -18.44 46.52 31.34
C SER A 717 -18.80 45.06 30.97
N PRO A 718 -20.10 44.71 30.89
CA PRO A 718 -20.53 43.37 30.52
C PRO A 718 -20.24 43.07 29.04
N ARG A 719 -19.58 41.93 28.81
CA ARG A 719 -19.29 41.35 27.49
C ARG A 719 -20.60 40.92 26.81
N THR A 720 -20.79 41.36 25.57
CA THR A 720 -21.91 41.03 24.68
C THR A 720 -21.99 39.51 24.40
N PRO A 721 -23.17 38.89 24.42
CA PRO A 721 -23.31 37.46 24.14
C PRO A 721 -23.08 37.16 22.65
N ARG A 722 -22.21 36.18 22.38
CA ARG A 722 -21.96 35.63 21.03
C ARG A 722 -23.24 35.00 20.49
N LYS A 723 -23.67 35.48 19.31
CA LYS A 723 -24.78 34.91 18.52
C LYS A 723 -24.52 33.42 18.25
N ARG A 724 -25.49 32.60 18.65
CA ARG A 724 -25.62 31.18 18.33
C ARG A 724 -25.84 31.04 16.82
N ALA A 725 -24.95 30.33 16.13
CA ALA A 725 -25.13 30.01 14.72
C ALA A 725 -26.28 29.02 14.57
N THR A 726 -27.26 29.40 13.75
CA THR A 726 -28.41 28.60 13.35
C THR A 726 -27.96 27.41 12.49
N PRO A 727 -28.42 26.18 12.72
CA PRO A 727 -28.15 25.05 11.84
C PRO A 727 -28.87 25.24 10.49
N ALA A 728 -28.18 24.89 9.41
CA ALA A 728 -28.68 24.97 8.04
C ALA A 728 -29.93 24.08 7.83
N PRO A 729 -30.91 24.53 7.01
CA PRO A 729 -32.12 23.78 6.77
C PRO A 729 -31.85 22.49 6.00
N THR A 730 -32.43 21.41 6.52
CA THR A 730 -32.55 20.09 5.89
C THR A 730 -33.08 20.21 4.47
N LYS A 731 -32.32 19.64 3.53
CA LYS A 731 -32.72 19.49 2.14
C LYS A 731 -33.95 18.58 2.09
N LYS A 732 -35.02 19.06 1.45
CA LYS A 732 -36.25 18.32 1.15
C LYS A 732 -35.92 16.95 0.58
N GLU A 733 -36.58 15.93 1.13
CA GLU A 733 -36.77 14.64 0.48
C GLU A 733 -37.44 14.89 -0.87
N GLU A 734 -36.72 14.51 -1.92
CA GLU A 734 -37.23 14.49 -3.29
C GLU A 734 -37.88 13.12 -3.47
N THR A 735 -39.21 13.12 -3.58
CA THR A 735 -40.02 11.95 -3.90
C THR A 735 -39.66 11.51 -5.31
N VAL A 736 -38.82 10.47 -5.43
CA VAL A 736 -38.56 9.80 -6.70
C VAL A 736 -39.76 8.90 -7.00
N THR A 737 -40.63 9.37 -7.87
CA THR A 737 -41.66 8.57 -8.52
C THR A 737 -40.98 7.53 -9.42
N GLU A 738 -41.10 6.24 -9.09
CA GLU A 738 -40.69 5.13 -9.97
C GLU A 738 -41.51 5.16 -11.27
N PRO A 739 -40.88 5.29 -12.46
CA PRO A 739 -41.53 4.94 -13.70
C PRO A 739 -41.55 3.42 -13.87
N THR A 740 -42.74 2.91 -14.12
CA THR A 740 -43.06 1.51 -14.42
C THR A 740 -42.11 0.90 -15.45
N ALA A 741 -41.50 -0.23 -15.06
CA ALA A 741 -40.64 -1.04 -15.90
C ALA A 741 -41.37 -1.47 -17.19
N ARG A 742 -40.87 -1.00 -18.34
CA ARG A 742 -41.23 -1.58 -19.64
C ARG A 742 -40.56 -2.95 -19.75
N PRO A 743 -41.30 -4.01 -20.11
CA PRO A 743 -40.69 -5.32 -20.33
C PRO A 743 -39.76 -5.26 -21.55
N ALA A 744 -38.51 -5.69 -21.34
CA ALA A 744 -37.54 -5.83 -22.42
C ALA A 744 -38.00 -6.91 -23.41
N PRO A 745 -37.84 -6.70 -24.73
CA PRO A 745 -38.09 -7.75 -25.70
C PRO A 745 -37.02 -8.84 -25.59
N ARG A 746 -37.50 -10.08 -25.45
CA ARG A 746 -36.75 -11.32 -25.65
C ARG A 746 -35.93 -11.23 -26.94
N THR A 747 -34.61 -11.38 -26.82
CA THR A 747 -33.74 -11.68 -27.96
C THR A 747 -33.18 -13.07 -27.74
N ASP A 748 -33.90 -14.03 -28.30
CA ASP A 748 -33.47 -15.40 -28.46
C ASP A 748 -32.47 -15.39 -29.62
N LEU A 749 -31.17 -15.43 -29.29
CA LEU A 749 -30.09 -15.67 -30.26
C LEU A 749 -29.16 -16.74 -29.68
N ASP A 750 -29.66 -17.96 -29.71
CA ASP A 750 -28.84 -19.16 -29.84
C ASP A 750 -28.14 -19.10 -31.21
N GLY A 751 -26.81 -19.24 -31.20
CA GLY A 751 -26.03 -19.48 -32.41
C GLY A 751 -24.63 -18.89 -32.40
N TRP A 752 -23.75 -19.40 -31.54
CA TRP A 752 -22.32 -19.59 -31.80
C TRP A 752 -21.90 -20.93 -31.20
#